data_AF-A0A1V9Z3G5-F1
#
_entry.id   AF-A0A1V9Z3G5-F1
#
_cell.length_a   1.000
_cell.length_b   1.000
_cell.length_c   1.000
_cell.angle_alpha   90.00
_cell.angle_beta   90.00
_cell.angle_gamma   90.00
#
_symmetry.space_group_name_H-M   'P 1'
#
loop_
_entity.id
_entity.type
_entity.pdbx_description
1 polymer ?
#
loop_
_entity_poly.entity_id
_entity_poly.type
_entity_poly.pdbx_seq_one_letter_code
_entity_poly.pdbx_strand_id
1 'polypeptide(L)'
;MAAAVALYAVGYSLALMVLPALLAAGVFYRADPATRSREVIVEEPPPVRRESPETSDATSDGGSEDEASARRGSSPDCLHMLRVRDEVGTAGASAIVMNSVAPVPFENDLFRGHVYFLVKTEPPNPMWHHLFDKRKRMFWIQVQGQFKKQPEGVVYLGGELPGSITLGFFTRSLASVIMSIIQTLVKAVHYAFGDAHELPHCVFPLYQSVDEMVITPAGTSPPTLGQEAFGETKAEHLARMKTPFGTERYDLEATYTFHFHTMYVDLTQWKIINLPGMKDVQLTTFFETHPLRLVCYDVGRPTSKAHEIRHKDYVFCFSVAYSLPDSRRSSTVGTIAADGSDDEQPREASAATASTPILGVPFWLELLDFGLKKRSVQYLVKGDGCPVLQTVHSLAWRPQAPVALHVRSRLRRYSAIEIQRRTLDRAGISGPTPRPFAWTPASATRLGVRIPSAHRAAMIFQQETLRAYSGTFLRQEFLVLTTTALHLYRTQSKAPAKSVPLAIVLRAAAAAWAPGLAHTFIVDTLYETLYLAVPSPQALTECLRHVNAHKPAAVVPTIDDLPAMWAVHTTYTQSDNASLAVVNARQLCPTVVDACPVASVERLLQAAIGLNMLLDDVGGLRKDPPAVADKVAHFLDAGCCLRGVDLARLARHEDRVCFYLNVYQVLLWHAKIAFGVPKQWLPFRRRVCYQVGPLTLSLADIEHGILRAKLPPSVLVPPWPKAAKAAMAVVQAEYGLQHPDFRLSLVLHVLEPLVTFFDAEFVHEQLNAACSHFLQAAIRVDEATRTIVLPKLCEWHRLDFGAANTNGLHCARKLLGFVDGDLRSAMQRLVDTDPQCLVKYA
;
A
#
# COMPACT_ATOMS: atom_id res chain seq x y z
N MET A 1 10.98 -16.04 -52.45
CA MET A 1 11.25 -15.65 -51.04
C MET A 1 10.10 -14.90 -50.38
N ALA A 2 9.51 -13.84 -50.97
CA ALA A 2 8.44 -13.05 -50.30
C ALA A 2 7.26 -13.89 -49.74
N ALA A 3 6.78 -14.90 -50.48
CA ALA A 3 5.66 -15.75 -50.07
C ALA A 3 5.90 -16.54 -48.76
N ALA A 4 7.16 -16.91 -48.45
CA ALA A 4 7.47 -17.64 -47.22
C ALA A 4 7.30 -16.77 -45.95
N VAL A 5 7.50 -15.46 -46.07
CA VAL A 5 7.27 -14.49 -44.99
C VAL A 5 5.76 -14.27 -44.79
N ALA A 6 4.97 -14.30 -45.87
CA ALA A 6 3.51 -14.21 -45.79
C ALA A 6 2.89 -15.41 -45.04
N LEU A 7 3.33 -16.64 -45.33
CA LEU A 7 2.86 -17.83 -44.57
C LEU A 7 3.17 -17.71 -43.07
N TYR A 8 4.32 -17.15 -42.70
CA TYR A 8 4.71 -16.97 -41.29
C TYR A 8 3.85 -15.92 -40.55
N ALA A 9 3.22 -14.99 -41.28
CA ALA A 9 2.28 -14.02 -40.72
C ALA A 9 0.83 -14.55 -40.66
N VAL A 10 0.39 -15.32 -41.65
CA VAL A 10 -0.99 -15.86 -41.72
C VAL A 10 -1.19 -17.08 -40.82
N GLY A 11 -0.17 -17.92 -40.65
CA GLY A 11 -0.26 -19.15 -39.84
C GLY A 11 -0.61 -18.91 -38.37
N TYR A 12 -0.25 -17.75 -37.81
CA TYR A 12 -0.56 -17.39 -36.42
C TYR A 12 -2.04 -17.02 -36.20
N SER A 13 -2.72 -16.54 -37.24
CA SER A 13 -4.14 -16.15 -37.16
C SER A 13 -5.10 -17.31 -37.37
N LEU A 14 -4.73 -18.32 -38.18
CA LEU A 14 -5.59 -19.49 -38.40
C LEU A 14 -5.59 -20.46 -37.21
N ALA A 15 -4.47 -20.62 -36.52
CA ALA A 15 -4.35 -21.53 -35.37
C ALA A 15 -5.32 -21.19 -34.21
N LEU A 16 -5.61 -19.90 -34.02
CA LEU A 16 -6.56 -19.40 -33.01
C LEU A 16 -8.04 -19.59 -33.41
N MET A 17 -8.33 -19.71 -34.72
CA MET A 17 -9.69 -19.87 -35.25
C MET A 17 -10.18 -21.33 -35.23
N VAL A 18 -9.26 -22.31 -35.29
CA VAL A 18 -9.61 -23.74 -35.36
C VAL A 18 -9.72 -24.41 -33.98
N LEU A 19 -9.06 -23.86 -32.96
CA LEU A 19 -9.08 -24.43 -31.60
C LEU A 19 -10.50 -24.48 -30.96
N PRO A 20 -11.39 -23.48 -31.13
CA PRO A 20 -12.78 -23.59 -30.66
C PRO A 20 -13.57 -24.70 -31.37
N ALA A 21 -13.36 -24.88 -32.68
CA ALA A 21 -14.06 -25.89 -33.47
C ALA A 21 -13.68 -27.33 -33.07
N LEU A 22 -12.40 -27.58 -32.78
CA LEU A 22 -11.92 -28.88 -32.29
C LEU A 22 -12.45 -29.20 -30.88
N LEU A 23 -12.63 -28.20 -30.02
CA LEU A 23 -13.23 -28.40 -28.70
C LEU A 23 -14.75 -28.61 -28.76
N ALA A 24 -15.46 -27.96 -29.69
CA ALA A 24 -16.89 -28.18 -29.91
C ALA A 24 -17.21 -29.61 -30.40
N ALA A 25 -16.31 -30.23 -31.18
CA ALA A 25 -16.47 -31.60 -31.66
C ALA A 25 -16.29 -32.69 -30.57
N GLY A 26 -15.65 -32.37 -29.44
CA GLY A 26 -15.26 -33.34 -28.41
C GLY A 26 -16.36 -33.79 -27.44
N VAL A 27 -17.59 -33.28 -27.55
CA VAL A 27 -18.66 -33.51 -26.55
C VAL A 27 -19.55 -34.72 -26.88
N PHE A 28 -19.53 -35.20 -28.13
CA PHE A 28 -20.29 -36.38 -28.55
C PHE A 28 -19.47 -37.68 -28.48
N TYR A 29 -19.28 -38.21 -27.27
CA TYR A 29 -19.36 -39.66 -27.03
C TYR A 29 -19.43 -39.95 -25.52
N ARG A 30 -20.63 -40.32 -25.03
CA ARG A 30 -20.82 -40.88 -23.68
C ARG A 30 -21.37 -42.28 -23.84
N ALA A 31 -20.59 -43.28 -23.45
CA ALA A 31 -21.08 -44.65 -23.30
C ALA A 31 -21.63 -44.82 -21.87
N ASP A 32 -22.96 -44.82 -21.76
CA ASP A 32 -23.71 -45.38 -20.63
C ASP A 32 -23.78 -46.94 -20.81
N PRO A 33 -24.28 -47.79 -19.87
CA PRO A 33 -25.48 -47.55 -19.05
C PRO A 33 -25.47 -48.03 -17.58
N ALA A 34 -26.26 -47.39 -16.70
CA ALA A 34 -26.95 -48.09 -15.58
C ALA A 34 -28.14 -47.34 -14.90
N THR A 35 -29.33 -47.27 -15.54
CA THR A 35 -30.68 -47.15 -14.89
C THR A 35 -31.01 -45.84 -14.10
N ARG A 36 -32.27 -45.37 -13.89
CA ARG A 36 -33.64 -45.91 -14.13
C ARG A 36 -34.71 -44.76 -14.11
N SER A 37 -35.80 -44.87 -14.91
CA SER A 37 -37.11 -44.13 -14.82
C SER A 37 -37.13 -42.58 -15.05
N ARG A 38 -37.90 -42.03 -16.02
CA ARG A 38 -39.34 -41.59 -16.03
C ARG A 38 -39.61 -40.33 -15.16
N GLU A 39 -40.38 -39.29 -15.55
CA GLU A 39 -41.22 -38.95 -16.74
C GLU A 39 -41.24 -37.40 -16.93
N VAL A 40 -41.10 -36.83 -18.13
CA VAL A 40 -42.15 -36.39 -19.11
C VAL A 40 -43.14 -35.32 -18.61
N ILE A 41 -43.11 -34.13 -19.24
CA ILE A 41 -44.25 -33.36 -19.82
C ILE A 41 -43.68 -32.18 -20.66
N VAL A 42 -44.42 -31.73 -21.68
CA VAL A 42 -44.06 -30.66 -22.64
C VAL A 42 -45.30 -29.79 -22.90
N GLU A 43 -45.12 -28.48 -23.12
CA GLU A 43 -46.14 -27.64 -23.76
C GLU A 43 -45.49 -26.45 -24.53
N GLU A 44 -46.11 -26.01 -25.62
CA GLU A 44 -45.61 -24.96 -26.53
C GLU A 44 -46.73 -23.95 -26.92
N PRO A 45 -46.41 -22.76 -27.47
CA PRO A 45 -47.31 -21.60 -27.51
C PRO A 45 -48.18 -21.50 -28.78
N PRO A 46 -49.15 -20.55 -28.80
CA PRO A 46 -49.27 -19.63 -29.94
C PRO A 46 -49.71 -18.19 -29.50
N PRO A 47 -50.03 -17.24 -30.40
CA PRO A 47 -49.07 -16.60 -31.32
C PRO A 47 -49.19 -15.05 -31.38
N VAL A 48 -48.34 -14.43 -32.20
CA VAL A 48 -48.23 -12.98 -32.44
C VAL A 48 -49.33 -12.44 -33.38
N ARG A 49 -49.69 -11.14 -33.24
CA ARG A 49 -50.08 -10.32 -34.40
C ARG A 49 -49.34 -8.98 -34.42
N ARG A 50 -49.01 -8.51 -35.63
CA ARG A 50 -48.25 -7.27 -35.93
C ARG A 50 -49.21 -6.24 -36.54
N GLU A 51 -48.83 -4.97 -36.52
CA GLU A 51 -48.77 -4.14 -37.73
C GLU A 51 -47.83 -2.94 -37.57
N SER A 52 -47.40 -2.35 -38.69
CA SER A 52 -46.33 -1.35 -38.92
C SER A 52 -46.45 -0.86 -40.38
N PRO A 53 -45.59 0.00 -40.96
CA PRO A 53 -44.59 0.95 -40.42
C PRO A 53 -45.08 2.42 -40.60
N GLU A 54 -44.28 3.49 -40.51
CA GLU A 54 -43.36 4.11 -41.52
C GLU A 54 -42.78 5.42 -40.89
N THR A 55 -41.65 6.03 -41.28
CA THR A 55 -40.60 5.71 -42.27
C THR A 55 -39.23 6.29 -41.83
N SER A 56 -38.14 5.55 -42.13
CA SER A 56 -36.78 5.95 -42.61
C SER A 56 -36.26 7.40 -42.45
N ASP A 57 -34.98 7.72 -42.21
CA ASP A 57 -33.70 6.97 -42.03
C ASP A 57 -32.63 7.97 -41.52
N ALA A 58 -31.35 7.70 -41.16
CA ALA A 58 -30.45 6.53 -41.14
C ALA A 58 -29.50 6.69 -39.91
N THR A 59 -28.29 6.11 -39.72
CA THR A 59 -27.38 5.23 -40.49
C THR A 59 -26.44 4.46 -39.53
N SER A 60 -25.85 3.36 -39.99
CA SER A 60 -24.57 2.74 -39.52
C SER A 60 -24.25 2.73 -38.01
N ASP A 61 -24.89 1.81 -37.30
CA ASP A 61 -24.29 0.60 -36.69
C ASP A 61 -22.75 0.53 -36.45
N GLY A 62 -22.33 -0.20 -35.40
CA GLY A 62 -20.92 -0.41 -35.06
C GLY A 62 -20.59 -0.98 -33.66
N GLY A 63 -21.33 -1.98 -33.16
CA GLY A 63 -20.87 -2.80 -32.01
C GLY A 63 -20.04 -4.03 -32.47
N SER A 64 -19.35 -4.79 -31.61
CA SER A 64 -18.99 -4.57 -30.20
C SER A 64 -17.93 -5.62 -29.77
N GLU A 65 -16.76 -5.20 -29.25
CA GLU A 65 -15.76 -6.09 -28.63
C GLU A 65 -15.19 -5.43 -27.34
N ASP A 66 -15.99 -5.30 -26.28
CA ASP A 66 -15.55 -4.59 -25.05
C ASP A 66 -16.02 -5.21 -23.71
N GLU A 67 -16.22 -6.54 -23.68
CA GLU A 67 -16.53 -7.30 -22.44
C GLU A 67 -15.32 -8.10 -21.91
N ALA A 68 -14.19 -7.43 -21.67
CA ALA A 68 -12.98 -8.10 -21.13
C ALA A 68 -12.13 -7.30 -20.10
N SER A 69 -12.39 -6.00 -19.89
CA SER A 69 -11.46 -5.13 -19.14
C SER A 69 -11.91 -4.72 -17.73
N ALA A 70 -13.18 -4.94 -17.37
CA ALA A 70 -13.84 -4.33 -16.20
C ALA A 70 -13.54 -4.98 -14.82
N ARG A 71 -12.29 -5.38 -14.53
CA ARG A 71 -11.83 -5.77 -13.18
C ARG A 71 -10.36 -5.42 -12.93
N ARG A 72 -10.11 -4.38 -12.11
CA ARG A 72 -8.84 -4.15 -11.38
C ARG A 72 -9.09 -3.23 -10.18
N GLY A 73 -9.02 -3.79 -8.97
CA GLY A 73 -8.95 -3.02 -7.72
C GLY A 73 -7.50 -2.60 -7.42
N SER A 74 -7.31 -1.58 -6.59
CA SER A 74 -5.98 -1.10 -6.21
C SER A 74 -5.24 -2.10 -5.33
N SER A 75 -4.14 -2.67 -5.83
CA SER A 75 -3.23 -3.50 -5.03
C SER A 75 -2.39 -2.64 -4.07
N PRO A 76 -2.04 -3.16 -2.86
CA PRO A 76 -0.95 -2.62 -2.06
C PRO A 76 0.42 -2.88 -2.73
N ASP A 77 1.50 -2.27 -2.21
CA ASP A 77 2.86 -2.48 -2.72
C ASP A 77 3.37 -3.91 -2.43
N CYS A 78 3.01 -4.80 -3.34
CA CYS A 78 3.22 -6.24 -3.35
C CYS A 78 4.69 -6.70 -3.23
N LEU A 79 5.67 -5.81 -3.38
CA LEU A 79 7.09 -6.17 -3.24
C LEU A 79 7.45 -6.68 -1.84
N HIS A 80 6.76 -6.24 -0.78
CA HIS A 80 7.04 -6.69 0.59
C HIS A 80 6.73 -8.19 0.83
N MET A 81 5.86 -8.78 -0.01
CA MET A 81 5.50 -10.19 0.01
C MET A 81 6.54 -11.07 -0.70
N LEU A 82 7.45 -10.46 -1.47
CA LEU A 82 8.49 -11.14 -2.22
C LEU A 82 9.85 -10.89 -1.57
N ARG A 83 10.63 -11.94 -1.35
CA ARG A 83 12.01 -11.85 -0.87
C ARG A 83 12.89 -12.63 -1.84
N VAL A 84 13.82 -11.95 -2.52
CA VAL A 84 14.78 -12.59 -3.42
C VAL A 84 16.12 -12.74 -2.72
N ARG A 85 16.73 -13.93 -2.83
CA ARG A 85 18.09 -14.22 -2.35
C ARG A 85 18.91 -14.88 -3.45
N ASP A 86 20.18 -14.53 -3.57
CA ASP A 86 21.15 -15.35 -4.29
C ASP A 86 21.64 -16.46 -3.37
N GLU A 87 21.28 -17.71 -3.66
CA GLU A 87 21.57 -18.88 -2.79
C GLU A 87 23.00 -19.42 -2.96
N VAL A 88 23.76 -18.93 -3.96
CA VAL A 88 25.07 -19.50 -4.36
C VAL A 88 26.26 -18.52 -4.25
N GLY A 89 26.02 -17.29 -3.79
CA GLY A 89 27.07 -16.28 -3.64
C GLY A 89 28.15 -16.67 -2.62
N THR A 90 29.41 -16.26 -2.85
CA THR A 90 30.57 -16.53 -1.96
C THR A 90 30.43 -15.90 -0.57
N ALA A 91 29.59 -14.87 -0.41
CA ALA A 91 29.24 -14.26 0.86
C ALA A 91 28.09 -15.00 1.60
N GLY A 92 27.58 -16.11 1.05
CA GLY A 92 26.36 -16.77 1.49
C GLY A 92 25.09 -16.09 0.95
N ALA A 93 23.93 -16.54 1.45
CA ALA A 93 22.61 -16.24 0.90
C ALA A 93 22.25 -14.74 0.91
N SER A 94 22.59 -14.04 -0.16
CA SER A 94 22.64 -12.57 -0.22
C SER A 94 21.32 -11.98 -0.73
N ALA A 95 20.81 -10.93 -0.08
CA ALA A 95 19.51 -10.36 -0.40
C ALA A 95 19.53 -9.52 -1.70
N ILE A 96 18.81 -9.97 -2.73
CA ILE A 96 18.64 -9.23 -3.99
C ILE A 96 17.44 -8.30 -3.84
N VAL A 97 17.71 -6.99 -3.76
CA VAL A 97 16.67 -5.97 -3.68
C VAL A 97 15.97 -5.83 -5.04
N MET A 98 14.72 -6.28 -5.13
CA MET A 98 13.91 -6.06 -6.33
C MET A 98 13.68 -4.58 -6.60
N ASN A 99 13.67 -4.19 -7.87
CA ASN A 99 13.44 -2.80 -8.29
C ASN A 99 14.41 -1.79 -7.63
N SER A 100 15.63 -2.22 -7.30
CA SER A 100 16.70 -1.42 -6.67
C SER A 100 17.06 -0.15 -7.45
N VAL A 101 17.72 0.80 -6.78
CA VAL A 101 18.18 2.06 -7.39
C VAL A 101 19.52 1.93 -8.15
N ALA A 102 20.32 0.93 -7.77
CA ALA A 102 21.57 0.53 -8.39
C ALA A 102 21.55 -1.00 -8.60
N PRO A 103 22.28 -1.56 -9.57
CA PRO A 103 22.26 -2.99 -9.80
C PRO A 103 23.00 -3.69 -8.64
N VAL A 104 22.45 -4.79 -8.13
CA VAL A 104 22.94 -5.47 -6.94
C VAL A 104 24.14 -6.35 -7.32
N PRO A 105 25.34 -6.18 -6.73
CA PRO A 105 26.48 -7.05 -7.01
C PRO A 105 26.22 -8.47 -6.50
N PHE A 106 26.70 -9.47 -7.23
CA PHE A 106 26.74 -10.87 -6.81
C PHE A 106 27.99 -11.54 -7.38
N GLU A 107 28.58 -12.46 -6.63
CA GLU A 107 29.74 -13.23 -7.07
C GLU A 107 29.72 -14.62 -6.42
N ASN A 108 30.02 -15.62 -7.22
CA ASN A 108 30.17 -17.02 -6.81
C ASN A 108 31.47 -17.59 -7.41
N ASP A 109 31.59 -18.91 -7.48
CA ASP A 109 32.80 -19.57 -7.98
C ASP A 109 32.96 -19.52 -9.51
N LEU A 110 31.85 -19.43 -10.25
CA LEU A 110 31.80 -19.46 -11.72
C LEU A 110 31.69 -18.06 -12.34
N PHE A 111 31.07 -17.09 -11.66
CA PHE A 111 30.73 -15.78 -12.21
C PHE A 111 30.84 -14.64 -11.17
N ARG A 112 31.19 -13.43 -11.64
CA ARG A 112 31.12 -12.18 -10.87
C ARG A 112 30.35 -11.13 -11.66
N GLY A 113 29.43 -10.41 -11.04
CA GLY A 113 28.60 -9.45 -11.77
C GLY A 113 27.66 -8.62 -10.90
N HIS A 114 26.69 -8.00 -11.57
CA HIS A 114 25.60 -7.25 -10.97
C HIS A 114 24.27 -7.61 -11.65
N VAL A 115 23.18 -7.56 -10.88
CA VAL A 115 21.82 -7.88 -11.35
C VAL A 115 20.84 -6.75 -11.03
N TYR A 116 19.96 -6.44 -11.99
CA TYR A 116 18.67 -5.81 -11.70
C TYR A 116 17.57 -6.87 -11.75
N PHE A 117 16.93 -7.11 -10.60
CA PHE A 117 15.72 -7.94 -10.52
C PHE A 117 14.50 -7.04 -10.56
N LEU A 118 13.93 -6.80 -11.74
CA LEU A 118 12.86 -5.82 -11.92
C LEU A 118 11.49 -6.51 -12.00
N VAL A 119 10.51 -5.97 -11.30
CA VAL A 119 9.15 -6.54 -11.21
C VAL A 119 8.11 -5.47 -11.47
N LYS A 120 7.11 -5.79 -12.29
CA LYS A 120 5.96 -4.94 -12.57
C LYS A 120 5.02 -4.94 -11.37
N THR A 121 4.95 -3.80 -10.68
CA THR A 121 4.08 -3.62 -9.52
C THR A 121 2.79 -2.87 -9.90
N GLU A 122 1.79 -3.00 -9.04
CA GLU A 122 0.60 -2.14 -9.00
C GLU A 122 0.51 -1.66 -7.53
N PRO A 123 0.74 -0.37 -7.20
CA PRO A 123 1.03 0.75 -8.11
C PRO A 123 2.39 0.63 -8.85
N PRO A 124 2.53 1.18 -10.06
CA PRO A 124 3.75 0.98 -10.88
C PRO A 124 5.01 1.64 -10.29
N ASN A 125 6.08 0.85 -10.15
CA ASN A 125 7.35 1.29 -9.57
C ASN A 125 7.91 2.53 -10.30
N PRO A 126 8.28 3.61 -9.57
CA PRO A 126 8.57 4.91 -10.18
C PRO A 126 9.82 4.94 -11.07
N MET A 127 10.79 4.05 -10.80
CA MET A 127 12.04 3.97 -11.55
C MET A 127 11.96 2.99 -12.72
N TRP A 128 11.28 1.87 -12.54
CA TRP A 128 11.33 0.74 -13.48
C TRP A 128 10.11 0.68 -14.41
N HIS A 129 8.88 0.96 -13.94
CA HIS A 129 7.83 1.64 -14.72
C HIS A 129 7.82 1.35 -16.24
N HIS A 130 8.31 2.33 -17.00
CA HIS A 130 8.43 2.34 -18.45
C HIS A 130 8.99 1.07 -19.13
N LEU A 131 9.85 0.28 -18.47
CA LEU A 131 10.34 -1.01 -18.99
C LEU A 131 9.20 -2.05 -19.14
N PHE A 132 8.12 -1.85 -18.39
CA PHE A 132 6.89 -2.65 -18.37
C PHE A 132 5.70 -1.95 -19.03
N ASP A 133 5.87 -0.73 -19.55
CA ASP A 133 4.81 0.04 -20.23
C ASP A 133 4.64 -0.45 -21.67
N LYS A 134 3.38 -0.59 -22.12
CA LYS A 134 2.97 -1.14 -23.44
C LYS A 134 3.47 -2.55 -23.80
N ARG A 135 4.35 -3.15 -23.00
CA ARG A 135 4.83 -4.53 -23.13
C ARG A 135 4.07 -5.43 -22.13
N LYS A 136 3.82 -6.69 -22.48
CA LYS A 136 3.16 -7.67 -21.59
C LYS A 136 4.09 -8.24 -20.49
N ARG A 137 5.33 -7.76 -20.37
CA ARG A 137 6.32 -8.20 -19.36
C ARG A 137 5.76 -8.06 -17.94
N MET A 138 6.09 -9.00 -17.06
CA MET A 138 5.69 -9.02 -15.64
C MET A 138 6.89 -8.97 -14.69
N PHE A 139 7.98 -9.66 -15.02
CA PHE A 139 9.30 -9.38 -14.45
C PHE A 139 10.36 -9.36 -15.57
N TRP A 140 11.49 -8.73 -15.30
CA TRP A 140 12.61 -8.57 -16.21
C TRP A 140 13.91 -8.59 -15.40
N ILE A 141 14.76 -9.58 -15.66
CA ILE A 141 16.06 -9.72 -15.00
C ILE A 141 17.13 -9.25 -15.99
N GLN A 142 17.99 -8.34 -15.56
CA GLN A 142 19.13 -7.87 -16.35
C GLN A 142 20.43 -8.18 -15.58
N VAL A 143 21.41 -8.78 -16.25
CA VAL A 143 22.68 -9.23 -15.63
C VAL A 143 23.86 -8.68 -16.42
N GLN A 144 24.90 -8.23 -15.70
CA GLN A 144 26.17 -7.82 -16.28
C GLN A 144 27.33 -8.38 -15.45
N GLY A 145 28.29 -9.07 -16.09
CA GLY A 145 29.42 -9.64 -15.36
C GLY A 145 30.40 -10.42 -16.22
N GLN A 146 31.35 -11.09 -15.57
CA GLN A 146 32.42 -11.88 -16.19
C GLN A 146 32.42 -13.30 -15.62
N PHE A 147 32.76 -14.27 -16.47
CA PHE A 147 33.00 -15.65 -16.04
C PHE A 147 34.39 -15.75 -15.39
N LYS A 148 34.46 -16.40 -14.23
CA LYS A 148 35.69 -16.64 -13.45
C LYS A 148 36.38 -17.95 -13.83
N LYS A 149 35.62 -18.88 -14.39
CA LYS A 149 36.05 -20.19 -14.90
C LYS A 149 35.34 -20.43 -16.24
N GLN A 150 35.92 -21.25 -17.11
CA GLN A 150 35.25 -21.69 -18.34
C GLN A 150 34.14 -22.69 -17.97
N PRO A 151 32.87 -22.50 -18.40
CA PRO A 151 31.86 -23.55 -18.35
C PRO A 151 32.31 -24.80 -19.11
N GLU A 152 32.04 -25.98 -18.57
CA GLU A 152 32.37 -27.27 -19.16
C GLU A 152 31.34 -27.77 -20.18
N GLY A 153 30.08 -27.33 -20.03
CA GLY A 153 28.93 -27.76 -20.81
C GLY A 153 28.08 -26.60 -21.32
N VAL A 154 26.76 -26.84 -21.37
CA VAL A 154 25.78 -25.82 -21.79
C VAL A 154 25.32 -25.07 -20.55
N VAL A 155 25.50 -23.74 -20.57
CA VAL A 155 24.88 -22.86 -19.57
C VAL A 155 23.39 -22.75 -19.86
N TYR A 156 22.56 -23.19 -18.93
CA TYR A 156 21.10 -23.11 -18.96
C TYR A 156 20.58 -21.97 -18.09
N LEU A 157 19.39 -21.47 -18.44
CA LEU A 157 18.66 -20.40 -17.76
C LEU A 157 17.19 -20.79 -17.59
N GLY A 158 16.59 -20.59 -16.42
CA GLY A 158 15.15 -20.78 -16.25
C GLY A 158 14.67 -20.81 -14.80
N GLY A 159 13.69 -21.68 -14.53
CA GLY A 159 13.10 -21.88 -13.21
C GLY A 159 13.43 -23.25 -12.62
N GLU A 160 13.74 -23.30 -11.33
CA GLU A 160 13.96 -24.53 -10.55
C GLU A 160 13.23 -24.43 -9.20
N LEU A 161 12.95 -25.58 -8.59
CA LEU A 161 12.27 -25.70 -7.29
C LEU A 161 13.17 -26.47 -6.30
N PRO A 162 13.22 -26.09 -5.01
CA PRO A 162 14.27 -26.50 -4.08
C PRO A 162 14.19 -27.94 -3.56
N GLY A 163 13.18 -28.71 -3.95
CA GLY A 163 12.98 -30.10 -3.54
C GLY A 163 11.96 -30.81 -4.42
N SER A 164 11.91 -32.15 -4.33
CA SER A 164 10.98 -32.99 -5.09
C SER A 164 9.52 -32.74 -4.71
N ILE A 165 8.63 -32.66 -5.69
CA ILE A 165 7.21 -32.33 -5.46
C ILE A 165 6.33 -33.54 -5.75
N THR A 166 5.51 -33.94 -4.78
CA THR A 166 4.47 -34.97 -4.94
C THR A 166 3.25 -34.41 -5.68
N LEU A 167 3.39 -34.16 -6.99
CA LEU A 167 2.28 -33.75 -7.85
C LEU A 167 1.22 -34.86 -7.92
N GLY A 168 0.02 -34.58 -7.39
CA GLY A 168 -1.15 -35.43 -7.56
C GLY A 168 -1.56 -35.58 -9.03
N PHE A 169 -2.35 -36.62 -9.33
CA PHE A 169 -2.73 -36.99 -10.70
C PHE A 169 -3.22 -35.81 -11.56
N PHE A 170 -4.10 -34.97 -11.02
CA PHE A 170 -4.62 -33.78 -11.71
C PHE A 170 -3.59 -32.66 -11.89
N THR A 171 -2.73 -32.37 -10.89
CA THR A 171 -1.73 -31.30 -11.03
C THR A 171 -0.57 -31.70 -11.93
N ARG A 172 -0.18 -32.99 -11.94
CA ARG A 172 0.78 -33.54 -12.92
C ARG A 172 0.22 -33.48 -14.34
N SER A 173 -1.06 -33.77 -14.53
CA SER A 173 -1.73 -33.64 -15.83
C SER A 173 -1.77 -32.19 -16.31
N LEU A 174 -2.16 -31.26 -15.44
CA LEU A 174 -2.16 -29.82 -15.72
C LEU A 174 -0.77 -29.29 -16.07
N ALA A 175 0.26 -29.70 -15.33
CA ALA A 175 1.64 -29.31 -15.59
C ALA A 175 2.15 -29.86 -16.93
N SER A 176 1.74 -31.08 -17.31
CA SER A 176 2.09 -31.68 -18.60
C SER A 176 1.46 -30.91 -19.77
N VAL A 177 0.23 -30.40 -19.63
CA VAL A 177 -0.39 -29.49 -20.61
C VAL A 177 0.38 -28.18 -20.73
N ILE A 178 0.80 -27.58 -19.61
CA ILE A 178 1.61 -26.36 -19.60
C ILE A 178 2.97 -26.58 -20.29
N MET A 179 3.65 -27.70 -20.01
CA MET A 179 4.93 -28.02 -20.65
C MET A 179 4.78 -28.26 -22.16
N SER A 180 3.69 -28.92 -22.60
CA SER A 180 3.38 -29.05 -24.03
C SER A 180 3.22 -27.69 -24.71
N ILE A 181 2.54 -26.72 -24.06
CA ILE A 181 2.42 -25.35 -24.58
C ILE A 181 3.80 -24.69 -24.64
N ILE A 182 4.61 -24.77 -23.58
CA ILE A 182 5.97 -24.21 -23.56
C ILE A 182 6.86 -24.83 -24.66
N GLN A 183 6.79 -26.13 -24.90
CA GLN A 183 7.53 -26.80 -25.98
C GLN A 183 7.12 -26.32 -27.38
N THR A 184 5.84 -25.99 -27.60
CA THR A 184 5.41 -25.39 -28.89
C THR A 184 5.90 -23.95 -29.08
N LEU A 185 6.13 -23.21 -27.99
CA LEU A 185 6.67 -21.85 -28.02
C LEU A 185 8.20 -21.83 -28.12
N VAL A 186 8.89 -22.76 -27.43
CA VAL A 186 10.35 -22.84 -27.36
C VAL A 186 10.82 -24.30 -27.52
N LYS A 187 11.31 -24.63 -28.72
CA LYS A 187 11.71 -26.00 -29.11
C LYS A 187 12.93 -26.59 -28.37
N ALA A 188 13.62 -25.79 -27.55
CA ALA A 188 14.88 -26.12 -26.88
C ALA A 188 14.75 -26.15 -25.33
N VAL A 189 13.54 -26.31 -24.81
CA VAL A 189 13.30 -26.41 -23.36
C VAL A 189 13.72 -27.78 -22.82
N HIS A 190 14.49 -27.78 -21.73
CA HIS A 190 14.68 -28.95 -20.87
C HIS A 190 13.80 -28.79 -19.62
N TYR A 191 13.10 -29.85 -19.21
CA TYR A 191 12.29 -29.82 -17.99
C TYR A 191 12.26 -31.18 -17.32
N ALA A 192 12.14 -31.15 -16.00
CA ALA A 192 11.97 -32.34 -15.16
C ALA A 192 10.95 -32.07 -14.05
N PHE A 193 10.24 -33.13 -13.62
CA PHE A 193 9.39 -33.08 -12.43
C PHE A 193 10.16 -33.36 -11.13
N GLY A 194 11.45 -33.73 -11.24
CA GLY A 194 12.37 -33.98 -10.14
C GLY A 194 12.23 -35.35 -9.49
N ASP A 195 13.34 -35.81 -8.91
CA ASP A 195 13.47 -37.05 -8.13
C ASP A 195 14.51 -36.85 -6.99
N ALA A 196 15.27 -37.88 -6.62
CA ALA A 196 16.29 -37.83 -5.58
C ALA A 196 17.65 -37.26 -6.06
N HIS A 197 17.83 -37.04 -7.36
CA HIS A 197 19.10 -36.69 -8.00
C HIS A 197 18.97 -35.49 -8.95
N GLU A 198 17.80 -35.28 -9.57
CA GLU A 198 17.45 -34.12 -10.39
C GLU A 198 16.36 -33.29 -9.69
N LEU A 199 16.52 -31.95 -9.63
CA LEU A 199 15.48 -31.07 -9.08
C LEU A 199 14.38 -30.77 -10.12
N PRO A 200 13.12 -30.50 -9.70
CA PRO A 200 12.07 -30.06 -10.60
C PRO A 200 12.44 -28.71 -11.22
N HIS A 201 12.45 -28.62 -12.55
CA HIS A 201 12.91 -27.43 -13.25
C HIS A 201 12.33 -27.32 -14.68
N CYS A 202 12.44 -26.13 -15.27
CA CYS A 202 12.15 -25.82 -16.66
C CYS A 202 13.12 -24.72 -17.12
N VAL A 203 14.05 -25.08 -18.01
CA VAL A 203 15.20 -24.26 -18.41
C VAL A 203 15.47 -24.31 -19.92
N PHE A 204 16.21 -23.32 -20.41
CA PHE A 204 16.53 -23.10 -21.81
C PHE A 204 18.03 -22.75 -21.95
N PRO A 205 18.75 -23.13 -23.01
CA PRO A 205 20.14 -22.74 -23.23
C PRO A 205 20.31 -21.22 -23.20
N LEU A 206 21.12 -20.70 -22.26
CA LEU A 206 21.29 -19.27 -21.96
C LEU A 206 21.61 -18.49 -23.24
N TYR A 207 22.63 -18.94 -23.96
CA TYR A 207 23.21 -18.22 -25.08
C TYR A 207 22.19 -17.97 -26.20
N GLN A 208 21.37 -18.97 -26.55
CA GLN A 208 20.36 -18.86 -27.60
C GLN A 208 19.05 -18.21 -27.11
N SER A 209 18.75 -18.26 -25.82
CA SER A 209 17.38 -18.02 -25.31
C SER A 209 17.14 -16.66 -24.63
N VAL A 210 18.20 -15.91 -24.28
CA VAL A 210 18.03 -14.54 -23.75
C VAL A 210 17.60 -13.56 -24.85
N ASP A 211 16.79 -12.57 -24.48
CA ASP A 211 16.24 -11.57 -25.42
C ASP A 211 17.36 -10.78 -26.11
N GLU A 212 18.28 -10.23 -25.31
CA GLU A 212 19.48 -9.54 -25.76
C GLU A 212 20.69 -10.05 -24.99
N MET A 213 21.82 -10.22 -25.69
CA MET A 213 23.14 -10.45 -25.13
C MET A 213 24.18 -9.62 -25.89
N VAL A 214 24.94 -8.81 -25.16
CA VAL A 214 26.10 -8.07 -25.67
C VAL A 214 27.34 -8.55 -24.93
N ILE A 215 28.36 -8.94 -25.69
CA ILE A 215 29.67 -9.38 -25.18
C ILE A 215 30.64 -8.22 -25.39
N THR A 216 31.16 -7.66 -24.30
CA THR A 216 32.02 -6.47 -24.32
C THR A 216 33.48 -6.89 -24.05
N PRO A 217 34.41 -6.73 -25.00
CA PRO A 217 35.82 -7.06 -24.80
C PRO A 217 36.48 -6.26 -23.67
N ALA A 218 37.51 -6.85 -23.05
CA ALA A 218 38.30 -6.20 -22.00
C ALA A 218 38.80 -4.81 -22.40
N GLY A 219 38.77 -3.88 -21.45
CA GLY A 219 39.15 -2.47 -21.67
C GLY A 219 38.12 -1.62 -22.42
N THR A 220 37.00 -2.18 -22.88
CA THR A 220 35.89 -1.43 -23.48
C THR A 220 34.70 -1.30 -22.52
N SER A 221 33.97 -0.18 -22.58
CA SER A 221 32.88 0.10 -21.64
C SER A 221 31.60 -0.66 -22.02
N PRO A 222 31.02 -1.48 -21.12
CA PRO A 222 29.82 -2.28 -21.44
C PRO A 222 28.54 -1.42 -21.42
N PRO A 223 27.43 -1.91 -22.03
CA PRO A 223 26.13 -1.23 -22.00
C PRO A 223 25.65 -1.00 -20.56
N THR A 224 24.98 0.12 -20.28
CA THR A 224 24.54 0.40 -18.91
C THR A 224 23.32 -0.44 -18.54
N LEU A 225 23.42 -1.22 -17.46
CA LEU A 225 22.28 -1.88 -16.85
C LEU A 225 21.13 -0.88 -16.55
N GLY A 226 19.89 -1.32 -16.78
CA GLY A 226 18.68 -0.52 -16.58
C GLY A 226 18.18 0.26 -17.80
N GLN A 227 18.73 -0.02 -18.99
CA GLN A 227 18.24 0.45 -20.29
C GLN A 227 17.12 -0.48 -20.85
N GLU A 228 16.41 -0.04 -21.91
CA GLU A 228 15.36 -0.86 -22.57
C GLU A 228 15.93 -1.91 -23.54
N ALA A 229 17.12 -1.65 -24.06
CA ALA A 229 17.90 -2.50 -24.95
C ALA A 229 19.39 -2.24 -24.66
N PHE A 230 20.25 -3.22 -24.91
CA PHE A 230 21.70 -3.10 -24.78
C PHE A 230 22.40 -2.87 -26.13
N GLY A 231 21.69 -3.09 -27.24
CA GLY A 231 22.14 -2.73 -28.58
C GLY A 231 22.54 -3.91 -29.46
N GLU A 232 22.23 -5.14 -29.06
CA GLU A 232 22.37 -6.30 -29.95
C GLU A 232 21.48 -6.11 -31.19
N THR A 233 22.06 -6.19 -32.38
CA THR A 233 21.28 -6.07 -33.61
C THR A 233 20.46 -7.33 -33.87
N LYS A 234 19.36 -7.18 -34.61
CA LYS A 234 18.56 -8.33 -35.06
C LYS A 234 19.36 -9.36 -35.87
N ALA A 235 20.49 -8.98 -36.47
CA ALA A 235 21.35 -9.90 -37.20
C ALA A 235 22.18 -10.76 -36.25
N GLU A 236 22.78 -10.15 -35.23
CA GLU A 236 23.56 -10.83 -34.18
C GLU A 236 22.67 -11.76 -33.36
N HIS A 237 21.50 -11.29 -32.92
CA HIS A 237 20.49 -12.11 -32.24
C HIS A 237 20.10 -13.35 -33.05
N LEU A 238 19.82 -13.19 -34.36
CA LEU A 238 19.47 -14.31 -35.25
C LEU A 238 20.66 -15.21 -35.62
N ALA A 239 21.91 -14.78 -35.39
CA ALA A 239 23.09 -15.63 -35.48
C ALA A 239 23.30 -16.41 -34.18
N ARG A 240 23.21 -15.73 -33.03
CA ARG A 240 23.28 -16.29 -31.67
C ARG A 240 22.23 -17.39 -31.45
N MET A 241 20.97 -17.16 -31.85
CA MET A 241 19.91 -18.19 -31.82
C MET A 241 20.22 -19.46 -32.64
N LYS A 242 21.16 -19.41 -33.58
CA LYS A 242 21.53 -20.54 -34.46
C LYS A 242 22.83 -21.24 -34.05
N THR A 243 23.54 -20.72 -33.05
CA THR A 243 24.73 -21.39 -32.50
C THR A 243 24.32 -22.78 -31.99
N PRO A 244 24.97 -23.88 -32.41
CA PRO A 244 24.68 -25.21 -31.89
C PRO A 244 24.97 -25.31 -30.39
N PHE A 245 24.07 -25.93 -29.63
CA PHE A 245 24.23 -26.10 -28.18
C PHE A 245 25.52 -26.85 -27.84
N GLY A 246 26.33 -26.31 -26.92
CA GLY A 246 27.61 -26.88 -26.48
C GLY A 246 28.80 -26.47 -27.37
N THR A 247 28.62 -25.50 -28.27
CA THR A 247 29.71 -24.92 -29.08
C THR A 247 30.04 -23.48 -28.70
N GLU A 248 29.33 -22.94 -27.72
CA GLU A 248 29.58 -21.62 -27.13
C GLU A 248 30.95 -21.58 -26.46
N ARG A 249 31.63 -20.43 -26.52
CA ARG A 249 32.84 -20.19 -25.74
C ARG A 249 32.71 -18.85 -25.01
N TYR A 250 32.94 -18.90 -23.71
CA TYR A 250 32.91 -17.73 -22.85
C TYR A 250 34.33 -17.20 -22.65
N ASP A 251 34.58 -15.96 -23.08
CA ASP A 251 35.84 -15.25 -22.83
C ASP A 251 35.83 -14.72 -21.40
N LEU A 252 36.80 -15.14 -20.59
CA LEU A 252 36.84 -14.81 -19.15
C LEU A 252 37.18 -13.33 -18.89
N GLU A 253 37.80 -12.66 -19.86
CA GLU A 253 38.13 -11.23 -19.79
C GLU A 253 36.97 -10.35 -20.30
N ALA A 254 36.04 -10.91 -21.08
CA ALA A 254 34.90 -10.19 -21.62
C ALA A 254 33.76 -10.00 -20.61
N THR A 255 33.12 -8.83 -20.64
CA THR A 255 31.92 -8.55 -19.84
C THR A 255 30.66 -8.90 -20.62
N TYR A 256 29.92 -9.90 -20.13
CA TYR A 256 28.63 -10.34 -20.65
C TYR A 256 27.52 -9.48 -20.06
N THR A 257 26.74 -8.83 -20.92
CA THR A 257 25.57 -8.03 -20.54
C THR A 257 24.34 -8.61 -21.23
N PHE A 258 23.44 -9.23 -20.48
CA PHE A 258 22.28 -9.94 -21.03
C PHE A 258 21.02 -9.76 -20.20
N HIS A 259 19.85 -10.01 -20.80
CA HIS A 259 18.60 -9.97 -20.06
C HIS A 259 17.54 -10.97 -20.54
N PHE A 260 16.66 -11.34 -19.62
CA PHE A 260 15.46 -12.12 -19.92
C PHE A 260 14.24 -11.54 -19.20
N HIS A 261 13.07 -11.70 -19.83
CA HIS A 261 11.79 -11.30 -19.25
C HIS A 261 10.71 -12.33 -19.57
N THR A 262 9.60 -12.30 -18.84
CA THR A 262 8.43 -13.11 -19.18
C THR A 262 7.15 -12.31 -19.09
N MET A 263 6.15 -12.70 -19.88
CA MET A 263 4.76 -12.27 -19.75
C MET A 263 3.86 -13.34 -19.11
N TYR A 264 4.39 -14.52 -18.81
CA TYR A 264 3.61 -15.70 -18.43
C TYR A 264 3.60 -15.99 -16.92
N VAL A 265 4.37 -15.24 -16.11
CA VAL A 265 4.41 -15.40 -14.66
C VAL A 265 4.32 -14.03 -13.99
N ASP A 266 3.28 -13.84 -13.19
CA ASP A 266 3.11 -12.68 -12.31
C ASP A 266 3.59 -13.05 -10.90
N LEU A 267 4.79 -12.59 -10.55
CA LEU A 267 5.33 -12.79 -9.20
C LEU A 267 4.54 -12.00 -8.14
N THR A 268 3.94 -10.87 -8.50
CA THR A 268 3.21 -10.01 -7.54
C THR A 268 1.89 -10.61 -7.08
N GLN A 269 1.22 -11.36 -7.97
CA GLN A 269 0.00 -12.11 -7.66
C GLN A 269 0.23 -13.61 -7.41
N TRP A 270 1.50 -14.05 -7.51
CA TRP A 270 1.93 -15.45 -7.42
C TRP A 270 1.19 -16.40 -8.39
N LYS A 271 1.14 -16.03 -9.67
CA LYS A 271 0.36 -16.70 -10.73
C LYS A 271 1.18 -17.02 -11.99
N ILE A 272 0.81 -18.10 -12.66
CA ILE A 272 0.97 -18.27 -14.10
C ILE A 272 -0.20 -17.56 -14.79
N ILE A 273 0.09 -16.70 -15.78
CA ILE A 273 -0.90 -15.90 -16.51
C ILE A 273 -0.64 -15.92 -18.02
N ASN A 274 -1.57 -15.39 -18.83
CA ASN A 274 -1.41 -15.18 -20.28
C ASN A 274 -1.08 -16.44 -21.14
N LEU A 275 -1.18 -17.67 -20.60
CA LEU A 275 -0.94 -18.88 -21.39
C LEU A 275 -2.06 -19.10 -22.44
N PRO A 276 -1.73 -19.38 -23.72
CA PRO A 276 -2.74 -19.62 -24.75
C PRO A 276 -3.71 -20.75 -24.38
N GLY A 277 -5.01 -20.48 -24.48
CA GLY A 277 -6.07 -21.46 -24.20
C GLY A 277 -6.28 -21.83 -22.73
N MET A 278 -5.55 -21.21 -21.79
CA MET A 278 -5.67 -21.50 -20.35
C MET A 278 -6.11 -20.28 -19.55
N LYS A 279 -6.78 -20.51 -18.41
CA LYS A 279 -7.02 -19.49 -17.39
C LYS A 279 -5.78 -19.33 -16.51
N ASP A 280 -5.67 -18.18 -15.83
CA ASP A 280 -4.62 -17.94 -14.84
C ASP A 280 -4.63 -19.04 -13.75
N VAL A 281 -3.45 -19.50 -13.34
CA VAL A 281 -3.26 -20.56 -12.34
C VAL A 281 -2.36 -20.07 -11.22
N GLN A 282 -2.72 -20.30 -9.95
CA GLN A 282 -1.85 -19.98 -8.82
C GLN A 282 -0.56 -20.82 -8.88
N LEU A 283 0.60 -20.21 -8.63
CA LEU A 283 1.87 -20.94 -8.54
C LEU A 283 1.84 -21.98 -7.39
N THR A 284 1.07 -21.70 -6.32
CA THR A 284 0.84 -22.63 -5.21
C THR A 284 0.22 -23.97 -5.65
N THR A 285 -0.46 -24.03 -6.80
CA THR A 285 -1.00 -25.28 -7.38
C THR A 285 0.08 -26.29 -7.77
N PHE A 286 1.32 -25.82 -8.00
CA PHE A 286 2.42 -26.66 -8.44
C PHE A 286 3.48 -26.90 -7.37
N PHE A 287 3.68 -25.97 -6.42
CA PHE A 287 4.75 -26.08 -5.42
C PHE A 287 4.42 -25.48 -4.04
N GLU A 288 3.13 -25.31 -3.73
CA GLU A 288 2.64 -24.86 -2.42
C GLU A 288 3.29 -23.53 -1.96
N THR A 289 4.10 -23.57 -0.90
CA THR A 289 4.81 -22.42 -0.32
C THR A 289 6.32 -22.40 -0.62
N HIS A 290 6.82 -23.33 -1.45
CA HIS A 290 8.23 -23.37 -1.80
C HIS A 290 8.65 -22.14 -2.64
N PRO A 291 9.86 -21.59 -2.44
CA PRO A 291 10.36 -20.51 -3.27
C PRO A 291 10.60 -20.96 -4.72
N LEU A 292 10.33 -20.08 -5.67
CA LEU A 292 10.68 -20.26 -7.07
C LEU A 292 12.12 -19.78 -7.28
N ARG A 293 13.05 -20.66 -7.65
CA ARG A 293 14.42 -20.25 -7.99
C ARG A 293 14.49 -19.85 -9.46
N LEU A 294 14.85 -18.60 -9.74
CA LEU A 294 15.30 -18.19 -11.07
C LEU A 294 16.80 -18.49 -11.17
N VAL A 295 17.16 -19.48 -11.98
CA VAL A 295 18.48 -20.09 -11.99
C VAL A 295 19.18 -19.89 -13.32
N CYS A 296 20.50 -19.74 -13.25
CA CYS A 296 21.40 -19.90 -14.39
C CYS A 296 22.56 -20.78 -13.96
N TYR A 297 22.78 -21.91 -14.63
CA TYR A 297 23.80 -22.89 -14.27
C TYR A 297 24.41 -23.54 -15.51
N ASP A 298 25.70 -23.86 -15.45
CA ASP A 298 26.29 -24.87 -16.32
C ASP A 298 25.87 -26.26 -15.84
N VAL A 299 25.71 -27.20 -16.77
CA VAL A 299 25.70 -28.64 -16.45
C VAL A 299 26.97 -29.23 -17.03
N GLY A 300 27.94 -29.48 -16.14
CA GLY A 300 29.24 -30.05 -16.52
C GLY A 300 29.10 -31.39 -17.23
N ARG A 301 30.08 -31.73 -18.07
CA ARG A 301 30.00 -32.73 -19.16
C ARG A 301 29.06 -33.91 -18.88
N PRO A 302 27.81 -33.89 -19.38
CA PRO A 302 26.79 -34.82 -18.90
C PRO A 302 27.07 -36.27 -19.32
N THR A 303 27.12 -37.17 -18.34
CA THR A 303 27.11 -38.63 -18.55
C THR A 303 25.70 -39.19 -18.78
N SER A 304 24.68 -38.35 -18.57
CA SER A 304 23.25 -38.61 -18.69
C SER A 304 22.56 -37.43 -19.37
N LYS A 305 21.27 -37.55 -19.70
CA LYS A 305 20.45 -36.39 -20.12
C LYS A 305 19.90 -35.59 -18.93
N ALA A 306 19.93 -36.15 -17.72
CA ALA A 306 19.41 -35.51 -16.51
C ALA A 306 20.33 -34.39 -16.01
N HIS A 307 19.74 -33.29 -15.57
CA HIS A 307 20.39 -32.16 -14.92
C HIS A 307 20.57 -32.46 -13.42
N GLU A 308 21.42 -33.44 -13.11
CA GLU A 308 21.69 -33.88 -11.74
C GLU A 308 22.28 -32.75 -10.86
N ILE A 309 21.85 -32.67 -9.60
CA ILE A 309 22.23 -31.63 -8.63
C ILE A 309 23.75 -31.51 -8.49
N ARG A 310 24.45 -32.65 -8.41
CA ARG A 310 25.91 -32.74 -8.25
C ARG A 310 26.74 -32.30 -9.47
N HIS A 311 26.10 -31.94 -10.58
CA HIS A 311 26.75 -31.55 -11.83
C HIS A 311 26.39 -30.12 -12.26
N LYS A 312 25.68 -29.37 -11.41
CA LYS A 312 25.36 -27.95 -11.64
C LYS A 312 26.39 -27.04 -10.98
N ASP A 313 27.06 -26.20 -11.77
CA ASP A 313 27.78 -25.03 -11.27
C ASP A 313 27.00 -23.77 -11.65
N TYR A 314 26.66 -22.94 -10.67
CA TYR A 314 25.66 -21.89 -10.84
C TYR A 314 26.30 -20.55 -11.19
N VAL A 315 25.91 -19.99 -12.34
CA VAL A 315 26.13 -18.58 -12.68
C VAL A 315 25.33 -17.69 -11.73
N PHE A 316 24.09 -18.05 -11.38
CA PHE A 316 23.32 -17.49 -10.26
C PHE A 316 22.15 -18.38 -9.83
N CYS A 317 21.66 -18.22 -8.61
CA CYS A 317 20.45 -18.90 -8.11
C CYS A 317 19.58 -17.93 -7.30
N PHE A 318 18.75 -17.14 -7.99
CA PHE A 318 17.87 -16.15 -7.38
C PHE A 318 16.56 -16.78 -6.88
N SER A 319 16.57 -17.24 -5.64
CA SER A 319 15.44 -17.82 -4.90
C SER A 319 14.42 -16.74 -4.53
N VAL A 320 13.24 -16.80 -5.17
CA VAL A 320 12.10 -15.91 -4.92
C VAL A 320 11.17 -16.57 -3.91
N ALA A 321 11.27 -16.17 -2.65
CA ALA A 321 10.36 -16.61 -1.59
C ALA A 321 9.12 -15.68 -1.53
N TYR A 322 7.93 -16.25 -1.74
CA TYR A 322 6.66 -15.57 -1.52
C TYR A 322 6.21 -15.76 -0.07
N SER A 323 6.42 -14.72 0.72
CA SER A 323 5.89 -14.61 2.08
C SER A 323 4.50 -13.98 2.01
N LEU A 324 3.45 -14.76 2.32
CA LEU A 324 2.21 -14.17 2.83
C LEU A 324 2.57 -13.27 4.03
N PRO A 325 1.99 -12.07 4.17
CA PRO A 325 2.53 -11.01 5.01
C PRO A 325 2.70 -11.44 6.48
N ASP A 326 3.95 -11.69 6.87
CA ASP A 326 4.36 -12.14 8.20
C ASP A 326 5.06 -11.00 8.94
N SER A 327 4.52 -10.64 10.09
CA SER A 327 4.88 -9.42 10.81
C SER A 327 6.02 -9.69 11.79
N ARG A 328 7.26 -9.31 11.46
CA ARG A 328 8.35 -9.05 12.44
C ARG A 328 9.64 -8.58 11.76
N ARG A 329 10.45 -7.83 12.53
CA ARG A 329 11.85 -7.40 12.24
C ARG A 329 12.03 -6.39 11.10
N SER A 330 12.27 -5.13 11.45
CA SER A 330 13.63 -4.57 11.38
C SER A 330 13.70 -3.20 12.07
N SER A 331 14.37 -3.13 13.22
CA SER A 331 14.70 -1.88 13.92
C SER A 331 16.03 -2.03 14.66
N THR A 332 17.05 -1.28 14.24
CA THR A 332 18.32 -1.10 14.95
C THR A 332 19.11 0.03 14.29
N VAL A 333 20.03 0.66 15.06
CA VAL A 333 20.81 1.87 14.72
C VAL A 333 19.94 3.14 14.63
N GLY A 334 20.25 4.23 15.34
CA GLY A 334 21.28 4.42 16.37
C GLY A 334 21.23 5.84 16.95
N THR A 335 21.32 5.98 18.27
CA THR A 335 21.06 7.24 18.99
C THR A 335 22.28 8.16 19.09
N ILE A 336 22.06 9.46 18.94
CA ILE A 336 22.94 10.54 19.42
C ILE A 336 22.05 11.56 20.16
N ALA A 337 22.53 12.20 21.24
CA ALA A 337 21.72 12.99 22.16
C ALA A 337 22.35 14.34 22.55
N ALA A 338 21.47 15.32 22.83
CA ALA A 338 21.62 16.56 23.60
C ALA A 338 20.16 16.99 23.92
N ASP A 339 19.77 17.41 25.13
CA ASP A 339 20.10 18.66 25.85
C ASP A 339 19.79 19.93 25.03
N GLY A 340 19.04 20.92 25.55
CA GLY A 340 18.33 20.99 26.84
C GLY A 340 17.79 22.41 27.15
N SER A 341 17.15 22.57 28.32
CA SER A 341 16.64 23.82 28.95
C SER A 341 15.49 24.59 28.28
N ASP A 342 14.53 24.98 29.13
CA ASP A 342 13.35 25.81 28.86
C ASP A 342 13.58 27.30 29.19
N ASP A 343 12.67 28.19 28.75
CA ASP A 343 12.16 29.28 29.61
C ASP A 343 10.88 29.92 29.01
N GLU A 344 10.05 30.57 29.83
CA GLU A 344 8.67 30.95 29.49
C GLU A 344 8.32 32.46 29.54
N GLN A 345 7.39 32.87 28.64
CA GLN A 345 6.40 33.98 28.81
C GLN A 345 6.90 35.46 28.86
N PRO A 346 6.00 36.47 28.70
CA PRO A 346 4.84 36.55 27.81
C PRO A 346 4.61 37.92 27.10
N ARG A 347 3.61 37.97 26.20
CA ARG A 347 2.91 39.16 25.61
C ARG A 347 3.67 40.03 24.58
N GLU A 348 3.16 40.05 23.34
CA GLU A 348 2.28 41.13 22.86
C GLU A 348 1.56 40.73 21.54
N ALA A 349 0.54 41.48 21.13
CA ALA A 349 -0.36 41.10 20.02
C ALA A 349 -0.17 41.94 18.76
N SER A 350 0.75 41.53 17.87
CA SER A 350 0.87 42.09 16.51
C SER A 350 1.58 41.14 15.54
N ALA A 351 1.32 41.34 14.24
CA ALA A 351 1.83 40.59 13.09
C ALA A 351 1.44 39.09 13.02
N ALA A 352 1.37 38.56 11.80
CA ALA A 352 1.04 37.17 11.56
C ALA A 352 2.15 36.26 12.12
N THR A 353 1.79 35.32 13.00
CA THR A 353 2.71 34.32 13.55
C THR A 353 3.41 33.59 12.41
N ALA A 354 4.74 33.50 12.50
CA ALA A 354 5.58 32.81 11.53
C ALA A 354 5.37 31.29 11.63
N SER A 355 4.26 30.80 11.08
CA SER A 355 3.96 29.37 10.98
C SER A 355 5.15 28.63 10.39
N THR A 356 5.64 27.63 11.13
CA THR A 356 6.73 26.75 10.69
C THR A 356 6.36 26.17 9.32
N PRO A 357 7.18 26.37 8.26
CA PRO A 357 6.78 26.00 6.93
C PRO A 357 6.58 24.49 6.81
N ILE A 358 5.38 24.09 6.42
CA ILE A 358 4.97 22.68 6.29
C ILE A 358 5.91 21.91 5.35
N LEU A 359 6.45 22.61 4.34
CA LEU A 359 7.45 22.09 3.41
C LEU A 359 8.74 22.92 3.43
N GLY A 360 9.88 22.24 3.59
CA GLY A 360 11.22 22.83 3.51
C GLY A 360 11.66 23.15 2.07
N VAL A 361 12.49 24.18 1.93
CA VAL A 361 13.23 24.52 0.69
C VAL A 361 14.47 23.62 0.58
N PRO A 362 14.93 23.17 -0.61
CA PRO A 362 14.48 23.57 -1.94
C PRO A 362 13.48 22.66 -2.64
N PHE A 363 12.61 23.29 -3.42
CA PHE A 363 11.68 22.64 -4.33
C PHE A 363 12.23 22.57 -5.75
N TRP A 364 11.62 21.73 -6.57
CA TRP A 364 11.71 21.84 -8.02
C TRP A 364 10.32 21.95 -8.66
N LEU A 365 10.27 22.63 -9.79
CA LEU A 365 9.06 23.06 -10.48
C LEU A 365 9.07 22.61 -11.95
N GLU A 366 8.03 21.88 -12.35
CA GLU A 366 7.76 21.52 -13.75
C GLU A 366 6.94 22.62 -14.43
N LEU A 367 7.58 23.50 -15.20
CA LEU A 367 6.92 24.49 -16.07
C LEU A 367 6.84 24.02 -17.53
N LEU A 368 5.89 24.58 -18.28
CA LEU A 368 5.88 24.62 -19.73
C LEU A 368 6.50 25.93 -20.23
N ASP A 369 7.63 25.83 -20.93
CA ASP A 369 8.19 26.94 -21.70
C ASP A 369 7.36 27.14 -22.98
N PHE A 370 6.74 28.31 -23.10
CA PHE A 370 5.86 28.65 -24.21
C PHE A 370 6.60 28.97 -25.52
N GLY A 371 7.80 29.54 -25.45
CA GLY A 371 8.60 29.89 -26.61
C GLY A 371 9.25 28.65 -27.23
N LEU A 372 9.83 27.80 -26.38
CA LEU A 372 10.49 26.56 -26.80
C LEU A 372 9.52 25.38 -26.98
N LYS A 373 8.25 25.51 -26.57
CA LYS A 373 7.22 24.45 -26.51
C LYS A 373 7.70 23.19 -25.75
N LYS A 374 8.61 23.36 -24.79
CA LYS A 374 9.28 22.29 -24.03
C LYS A 374 8.94 22.40 -22.55
N ARG A 375 8.94 21.28 -21.83
CA ARG A 375 8.82 21.32 -20.36
C ARG A 375 10.18 21.55 -19.73
N SER A 376 10.41 22.75 -19.21
CA SER A 376 11.60 23.10 -18.44
C SER A 376 11.55 22.47 -17.03
N VAL A 377 12.65 22.58 -16.31
CA VAL A 377 12.72 22.30 -14.87
C VAL A 377 13.43 23.47 -14.23
N GLN A 378 12.80 24.06 -13.23
CA GLN A 378 13.39 25.13 -12.42
C GLN A 378 13.54 24.62 -10.99
N TYR A 379 14.69 24.89 -10.38
CA TYR A 379 14.87 24.69 -8.95
C TYR A 379 14.54 26.02 -8.25
N LEU A 380 13.78 25.93 -7.17
CA LEU A 380 13.37 27.03 -6.31
C LEU A 380 14.19 26.94 -5.02
N VAL A 381 15.17 27.84 -4.90
CA VAL A 381 16.10 27.91 -3.76
C VAL A 381 15.85 29.17 -2.94
N LYS A 382 16.29 29.15 -1.68
CA LYS A 382 16.26 30.30 -0.76
C LYS A 382 17.51 31.15 -1.01
N GLY A 383 17.33 32.46 -1.16
CA GLY A 383 18.45 33.42 -1.18
C GLY A 383 19.00 33.73 0.22
N ASP A 384 20.18 34.34 0.27
CA ASP A 384 20.85 34.72 1.52
C ASP A 384 20.13 35.88 2.25
N GLY A 385 20.31 35.93 3.57
CA GLY A 385 19.74 36.96 4.46
C GLY A 385 18.24 36.83 4.72
N CYS A 386 17.40 36.76 3.67
CA CYS A 386 15.94 36.74 3.77
C CYS A 386 15.32 35.60 2.93
N PRO A 387 14.13 35.07 3.29
CA PRO A 387 13.47 33.96 2.59
C PRO A 387 12.83 34.37 1.24
N VAL A 388 13.66 34.85 0.31
CA VAL A 388 13.29 35.16 -1.07
C VAL A 388 13.50 33.92 -1.93
N LEU A 389 12.47 33.51 -2.69
CA LEU A 389 12.63 32.44 -3.67
C LEU A 389 13.36 32.93 -4.93
N GLN A 390 14.42 32.22 -5.25
CA GLN A 390 15.18 32.40 -6.47
C GLN A 390 15.02 31.16 -7.37
N THR A 391 14.79 31.41 -8.66
CA THR A 391 14.81 30.40 -9.71
C THR A 391 16.22 30.22 -10.25
N VAL A 392 16.61 28.95 -10.39
CA VAL A 392 17.79 28.55 -11.15
C VAL A 392 17.39 27.40 -12.08
N HIS A 393 17.56 27.60 -13.39
CA HIS A 393 17.14 26.62 -14.40
C HIS A 393 18.01 25.36 -14.35
N SER A 394 17.45 24.17 -14.59
CA SER A 394 18.17 22.90 -14.42
C SER A 394 19.41 22.74 -15.30
N LEU A 395 19.46 23.38 -16.47
CA LEU A 395 20.67 23.42 -17.33
C LEU A 395 21.83 24.23 -16.73
N ALA A 396 21.55 25.10 -15.76
CA ALA A 396 22.52 26.00 -15.16
C ALA A 396 23.26 25.32 -13.98
N TRP A 397 22.61 24.34 -13.32
CA TRP A 397 23.24 23.44 -12.35
C TRP A 397 23.99 22.29 -13.04
N ARG A 398 25.06 22.62 -13.77
CA ARG A 398 25.99 21.65 -14.35
C ARG A 398 27.33 21.64 -13.61
N PRO A 399 27.47 20.91 -12.50
CA PRO A 399 28.76 20.30 -12.18
C PRO A 399 29.16 19.29 -13.28
N GLN A 400 30.40 18.80 -13.23
CA GLN A 400 30.88 17.71 -14.09
C GLN A 400 30.27 16.36 -13.66
N ALA A 401 28.95 16.20 -13.86
CA ALA A 401 28.22 14.97 -13.59
C ALA A 401 27.85 14.25 -14.90
N PRO A 402 28.03 12.91 -14.99
CA PRO A 402 27.69 12.14 -16.18
C PRO A 402 26.17 11.92 -16.34
N VAL A 403 25.80 11.34 -17.49
CA VAL A 403 24.43 10.94 -17.92
C VAL A 403 23.54 12.09 -18.42
N ALA A 404 23.02 11.92 -19.64
CA ALA A 404 22.08 12.86 -20.26
C ALA A 404 20.62 12.60 -19.82
N LEU A 405 19.86 13.67 -19.57
CA LEU A 405 18.45 13.59 -19.17
C LEU A 405 17.54 13.16 -20.34
N HIS A 406 17.20 11.87 -20.41
CA HIS A 406 16.29 11.34 -21.43
C HIS A 406 14.87 11.91 -21.35
N VAL A 407 14.35 12.37 -22.49
CA VAL A 407 13.15 13.24 -22.59
C VAL A 407 11.80 12.50 -22.47
N ARG A 408 11.78 11.15 -22.53
CA ARG A 408 10.56 10.36 -22.80
C ARG A 408 10.19 9.31 -21.73
N SER A 409 10.11 9.72 -20.45
CA SER A 409 9.27 9.04 -19.45
C SER A 409 8.77 10.04 -18.40
N ARG A 410 7.54 9.89 -17.91
CA ARG A 410 6.87 10.86 -17.02
C ARG A 410 7.14 10.64 -15.53
N LEU A 411 7.86 9.58 -15.13
CA LEU A 411 8.12 9.25 -13.72
C LEU A 411 9.62 9.18 -13.40
N ARG A 412 10.42 8.45 -14.19
CA ARG A 412 11.90 8.49 -14.16
C ARG A 412 12.46 9.93 -14.18
N ARG A 413 11.86 10.82 -14.98
CA ARG A 413 12.23 12.25 -15.03
C ARG A 413 12.19 12.91 -13.65
N TYR A 414 11.16 12.63 -12.84
CA TYR A 414 11.00 13.26 -11.53
C TYR A 414 11.99 12.72 -10.50
N SER A 415 12.21 11.39 -10.47
CA SER A 415 13.24 10.79 -9.61
C SER A 415 14.64 11.28 -9.97
N ALA A 416 14.96 11.44 -11.25
CA ALA A 416 16.24 12.00 -11.69
C ALA A 416 16.42 13.47 -11.27
N ILE A 417 15.36 14.30 -11.34
CA ILE A 417 15.39 15.68 -10.85
C ILE A 417 15.57 15.73 -9.33
N GLU A 418 14.86 14.88 -8.58
CA GLU A 418 14.97 14.81 -7.11
C GLU A 418 16.33 14.28 -6.64
N ILE A 419 16.93 13.33 -7.36
CA ILE A 419 18.32 12.89 -7.12
C ILE A 419 19.30 14.00 -7.46
N GLN A 420 19.17 14.66 -8.62
CA GLN A 420 20.01 15.81 -9.00
C GLN A 420 19.93 16.90 -7.93
N ARG A 421 18.73 17.25 -7.46
CA ARG A 421 18.51 18.22 -6.36
C ARG A 421 19.32 17.85 -5.12
N ARG A 422 19.18 16.62 -4.61
CA ARG A 422 19.91 16.13 -3.42
C ARG A 422 21.42 16.12 -3.60
N THR A 423 21.92 15.86 -4.82
CA THR A 423 23.36 15.96 -5.13
C THR A 423 23.84 17.41 -5.15
N LEU A 424 23.03 18.36 -5.64
CA LEU A 424 23.35 19.79 -5.64
C LEU A 424 23.32 20.37 -4.22
N ASP A 425 22.28 20.05 -3.44
CA ASP A 425 22.15 20.44 -2.01
C ASP A 425 23.41 20.04 -1.22
N ARG A 426 23.92 18.83 -1.45
CA ARG A 426 25.12 18.28 -0.79
C ARG A 426 26.43 18.86 -1.28
N ALA A 427 26.49 19.40 -2.50
CA ALA A 427 27.73 19.83 -3.12
C ALA A 427 28.12 21.28 -2.77
N GLY A 428 27.23 22.06 -2.14
CA GLY A 428 27.51 23.44 -1.72
C GLY A 428 27.86 24.41 -2.85
N ILE A 429 27.57 24.04 -4.11
CA ILE A 429 28.04 24.76 -5.29
C ILE A 429 27.34 26.11 -5.39
N SER A 430 28.14 27.18 -5.44
CA SER A 430 27.71 28.51 -5.87
C SER A 430 27.28 28.47 -7.34
N GLY A 431 26.01 28.13 -7.57
CA GLY A 431 25.41 28.08 -8.89
C GLY A 431 25.38 29.46 -9.58
N PRO A 432 25.19 29.49 -10.91
CA PRO A 432 25.13 30.73 -11.67
C PRO A 432 23.97 31.63 -11.21
N THR A 433 24.17 32.95 -11.36
CA THR A 433 23.40 34.03 -10.71
C THR A 433 21.90 33.75 -10.63
N PRO A 434 21.37 33.43 -9.43
CA PRO A 434 19.97 33.11 -9.25
C PRO A 434 19.06 34.30 -9.59
N ARG A 435 17.92 34.03 -10.20
CA ARG A 435 16.97 35.08 -10.62
C ARG A 435 15.74 35.09 -9.72
N PRO A 436 15.19 36.25 -9.31
CA PRO A 436 13.94 36.31 -8.56
C PRO A 436 12.84 35.45 -9.21
N PHE A 437 12.04 34.73 -8.42
CA PHE A 437 10.94 33.92 -8.95
C PHE A 437 9.83 34.80 -9.54
N ALA A 438 9.87 35.00 -10.86
CA ALA A 438 8.88 35.76 -11.61
C ALA A 438 7.79 34.84 -12.18
N TRP A 439 6.70 34.63 -11.45
CA TRP A 439 5.54 33.90 -11.96
C TRP A 439 4.71 34.78 -12.90
N THR A 440 4.89 34.61 -14.21
CA THR A 440 3.99 35.18 -15.22
C THR A 440 2.76 34.28 -15.43
N PRO A 441 1.51 34.76 -15.20
CA PRO A 441 0.32 33.94 -15.37
C PRO A 441 0.11 33.40 -16.79
N ALA A 442 -0.44 32.19 -16.90
CA ALA A 442 -0.81 31.59 -18.17
C ALA A 442 -2.27 31.08 -18.22
N SER A 443 -2.95 31.30 -19.35
CA SER A 443 -4.30 30.78 -19.59
C SER A 443 -4.31 29.29 -19.95
N ALA A 444 -5.45 28.64 -19.77
CA ALA A 444 -5.69 27.24 -20.18
C ALA A 444 -5.18 26.95 -21.60
N THR A 445 -5.54 27.82 -22.56
CA THR A 445 -5.13 27.74 -23.97
C THR A 445 -3.61 27.80 -24.13
N ARG A 446 -2.93 28.72 -23.44
CA ARG A 446 -1.47 28.86 -23.49
C ARG A 446 -0.77 27.63 -22.89
N LEU A 447 -1.35 27.05 -21.83
CA LEU A 447 -0.91 25.80 -21.19
C LEU A 447 -1.30 24.54 -21.98
N GLY A 448 -2.08 24.66 -23.07
CA GLY A 448 -2.61 23.56 -23.87
C GLY A 448 -3.67 22.71 -23.17
N VAL A 449 -4.24 23.19 -22.07
CA VAL A 449 -5.31 22.52 -21.33
C VAL A 449 -6.61 22.61 -22.13
N ARG A 450 -7.20 21.45 -22.46
CA ARG A 450 -8.50 21.36 -23.13
C ARG A 450 -9.57 21.00 -22.13
N ILE A 451 -10.20 22.01 -21.53
CA ILE A 451 -11.37 21.85 -20.66
C ILE A 451 -12.53 21.25 -21.48
N PRO A 452 -13.12 20.10 -21.09
CA PRO A 452 -14.26 19.48 -21.78
C PRO A 452 -15.51 20.36 -21.76
N SER A 453 -16.43 20.15 -22.71
CA SER A 453 -17.70 20.90 -22.83
C SER A 453 -18.53 20.87 -21.54
N ALA A 454 -18.74 19.70 -20.93
CA ALA A 454 -19.47 19.56 -19.68
C ALA A 454 -18.86 20.38 -18.53
N HIS A 455 -17.53 20.36 -18.38
CA HIS A 455 -16.85 21.17 -17.37
C HIS A 455 -16.94 22.68 -17.65
N ARG A 456 -16.96 23.10 -18.92
CA ARG A 456 -17.19 24.52 -19.28
C ARG A 456 -18.61 24.97 -18.97
N ALA A 457 -19.62 24.15 -19.27
CA ALA A 457 -21.02 24.45 -19.02
C ALA A 457 -21.31 24.59 -17.52
N ALA A 458 -20.62 23.82 -16.68
CA ALA A 458 -20.70 23.90 -15.22
C ALA A 458 -19.62 24.80 -14.57
N MET A 459 -18.82 25.55 -15.34
CA MET A 459 -17.65 26.28 -14.82
C MET A 459 -18.04 27.54 -14.06
N ILE A 460 -17.64 27.61 -12.80
CA ILE A 460 -17.73 28.82 -11.97
C ILE A 460 -16.51 29.72 -12.18
N PHE A 461 -15.32 29.12 -12.20
CA PHE A 461 -14.04 29.82 -12.06
C PHE A 461 -12.88 28.97 -12.60
N GLN A 462 -11.80 29.61 -13.05
CA GLN A 462 -10.60 28.94 -13.55
C GLN A 462 -9.33 29.76 -13.28
N GLN A 463 -8.23 29.10 -12.95
CA GLN A 463 -6.98 29.77 -12.52
C GLN A 463 -5.75 28.87 -12.72
N GLU A 464 -4.61 29.45 -13.12
CA GLU A 464 -3.32 28.74 -13.06
C GLU A 464 -2.84 28.58 -11.61
N THR A 465 -2.40 27.38 -11.24
CA THR A 465 -1.96 27.06 -9.89
C THR A 465 -0.68 26.22 -9.90
N LEU A 466 0.13 26.38 -8.84
CA LEU A 466 1.15 25.39 -8.51
C LEU A 466 0.62 24.51 -7.38
N ARG A 467 0.61 23.20 -7.58
CA ARG A 467 0.25 22.23 -6.55
C ARG A 467 1.49 21.49 -6.05
N ALA A 468 1.64 21.34 -4.73
CA ALA A 468 2.60 20.40 -4.18
C ALA A 468 2.15 18.96 -4.47
N TYR A 469 2.98 18.21 -5.19
CA TYR A 469 2.76 16.79 -5.47
C TYR A 469 3.56 15.88 -4.53
N SER A 470 4.61 16.41 -3.92
CA SER A 470 5.35 15.88 -2.78
C SER A 470 5.96 17.04 -2.01
N GLY A 471 6.62 16.77 -0.87
CA GLY A 471 7.30 17.81 -0.09
C GLY A 471 8.43 18.57 -0.81
N THR A 472 8.85 18.12 -2.01
CA THR A 472 9.93 18.76 -2.81
C THR A 472 9.51 19.11 -4.24
N PHE A 473 8.31 18.73 -4.69
CA PHE A 473 7.87 18.88 -6.09
C PHE A 473 6.61 19.74 -6.20
N LEU A 474 6.74 20.90 -6.84
CA LEU A 474 5.62 21.72 -7.29
C LEU A 474 5.33 21.46 -8.77
N ARG A 475 4.05 21.27 -9.12
CA ARG A 475 3.64 21.10 -10.52
C ARG A 475 2.74 22.24 -10.98
N GLN A 476 3.04 22.80 -12.15
CA GLN A 476 2.14 23.68 -12.89
C GLN A 476 0.90 22.88 -13.36
N GLU A 477 -0.24 23.19 -12.76
CA GLU A 477 -1.56 22.65 -13.12
C GLU A 477 -2.53 23.83 -13.30
N PHE A 478 -3.71 23.57 -13.87
CA PHE A 478 -4.72 24.58 -14.12
C PHE A 478 -6.02 24.18 -13.42
N LEU A 479 -6.41 24.98 -12.43
CA LEU A 479 -7.60 24.79 -11.62
C LEU A 479 -8.83 25.20 -12.44
N VAL A 480 -9.85 24.35 -12.41
CA VAL A 480 -11.19 24.63 -12.96
C VAL A 480 -12.19 24.22 -11.89
N LEU A 481 -12.90 25.19 -11.33
CA LEU A 481 -13.97 24.96 -10.38
C LEU A 481 -15.30 24.82 -11.15
N THR A 482 -15.97 23.70 -10.98
CA THR A 482 -17.35 23.49 -11.45
C THR A 482 -18.33 23.51 -10.28
N THR A 483 -19.63 23.61 -10.57
CA THR A 483 -20.71 23.55 -9.58
C THR A 483 -20.74 22.29 -8.71
N THR A 484 -20.00 21.22 -9.08
CA THR A 484 -19.95 19.97 -8.32
C THR A 484 -18.54 19.58 -7.84
N ALA A 485 -17.47 20.08 -8.45
CA ALA A 485 -16.11 19.66 -8.15
C ALA A 485 -15.01 20.69 -8.50
N LEU A 486 -13.93 20.67 -7.72
CA LEU A 486 -12.66 21.33 -8.02
C LEU A 486 -11.81 20.37 -8.86
N HIS A 487 -11.44 20.78 -10.07
CA HIS A 487 -10.61 20.00 -10.99
C HIS A 487 -9.24 20.64 -11.19
N LEU A 488 -8.20 19.81 -11.34
CA LEU A 488 -6.82 20.24 -11.56
C LEU A 488 -6.30 19.58 -12.83
N TYR A 489 -6.11 20.36 -13.89
CA TYR A 489 -5.65 19.88 -15.20
C TYR A 489 -4.13 20.01 -15.32
N ARG A 490 -3.44 18.93 -15.69
CA ARG A 490 -2.04 19.03 -16.11
C ARG A 490 -1.95 19.78 -17.44
N THR A 491 -0.90 20.58 -17.61
CA THR A 491 -0.56 21.22 -18.90
C THR A 491 -0.57 20.21 -20.06
N GLN A 492 -1.07 20.61 -21.23
CA GLN A 492 -1.29 19.75 -22.41
C GLN A 492 -2.19 18.52 -22.16
N SER A 493 -3.13 18.57 -21.21
CA SER A 493 -4.12 17.51 -20.96
C SER A 493 -5.52 17.84 -21.50
N LYS A 494 -6.29 16.79 -21.84
CA LYS A 494 -7.74 16.86 -22.11
C LYS A 494 -8.60 16.43 -20.92
N ALA A 495 -7.99 15.82 -19.91
CA ALA A 495 -8.66 15.29 -18.71
C ALA A 495 -8.02 15.89 -17.44
N PRO A 496 -8.77 16.04 -16.33
CA PRO A 496 -8.20 16.46 -15.07
C PRO A 496 -7.19 15.41 -14.57
N ALA A 497 -6.08 15.88 -14.00
CA ALA A 497 -5.11 15.05 -13.29
C ALA A 497 -5.54 14.78 -11.83
N LYS A 498 -6.46 15.60 -11.30
CA LYS A 498 -7.23 15.31 -10.08
C LYS A 498 -8.59 16.01 -10.12
N SER A 499 -9.60 15.40 -9.52
CA SER A 499 -10.92 15.97 -9.27
C SER A 499 -11.28 15.75 -7.81
N VAL A 500 -11.78 16.78 -7.13
CA VAL A 500 -12.26 16.74 -5.74
C VAL A 500 -13.72 17.20 -5.73
N PRO A 501 -14.69 16.32 -5.39
CA PRO A 501 -16.08 16.73 -5.21
C PRO A 501 -16.20 17.82 -4.15
N LEU A 502 -16.99 18.86 -4.41
CA LEU A 502 -17.20 19.94 -3.45
C LEU A 502 -17.90 19.47 -2.16
N ALA A 503 -18.66 18.39 -2.24
CA ALA A 503 -19.30 17.73 -1.10
C ALA A 503 -18.32 17.23 -0.01
N ILE A 504 -17.05 16.98 -0.35
CA ILE A 504 -16.03 16.53 0.62
C ILE A 504 -15.05 17.62 1.06
N VAL A 505 -15.26 18.88 0.64
CA VAL A 505 -14.39 20.01 1.02
C VAL A 505 -14.87 20.60 2.34
N LEU A 506 -14.05 20.43 3.39
CA LEU A 506 -14.31 21.01 4.71
C LEU A 506 -14.14 22.53 4.65
N ARG A 507 -12.97 22.99 4.18
CA ARG A 507 -12.60 24.42 4.07
C ARG A 507 -11.55 24.65 2.99
N ALA A 508 -11.48 25.88 2.49
CA ALA A 508 -10.29 26.40 1.82
C ALA A 508 -9.79 27.64 2.57
N ALA A 509 -8.50 27.70 2.90
CA ALA A 509 -7.92 28.74 3.75
C ALA A 509 -6.55 29.18 3.24
N ALA A 510 -6.23 30.48 3.35
CA ALA A 510 -4.86 30.97 3.12
C ALA A 510 -3.92 30.35 4.17
N ALA A 511 -2.78 29.82 3.74
CA ALA A 511 -1.86 29.09 4.60
C ALA A 511 -0.43 29.12 4.04
N ALA A 512 0.53 29.61 4.81
CA ALA A 512 1.93 29.77 4.41
C ALA A 512 2.70 28.42 4.44
N TRP A 513 2.35 27.50 3.54
CA TRP A 513 2.89 26.13 3.56
C TRP A 513 4.27 25.96 2.89
N ALA A 514 4.74 26.94 2.11
CA ALA A 514 6.06 26.95 1.47
C ALA A 514 6.74 28.34 1.55
N PRO A 515 8.00 28.45 2.01
CA PRO A 515 8.70 29.72 2.13
C PRO A 515 8.82 30.46 0.79
N GLY A 516 8.52 31.76 0.82
CA GLY A 516 8.67 32.67 -0.33
C GLY A 516 7.66 32.48 -1.47
N LEU A 517 6.66 31.59 -1.35
CA LEU A 517 5.45 31.62 -2.19
C LEU A 517 4.36 32.48 -1.50
N ALA A 518 4.32 33.76 -1.86
CA ALA A 518 3.53 34.78 -1.17
C ALA A 518 1.99 34.59 -1.21
N HIS A 519 1.46 33.78 -2.12
CA HIS A 519 0.02 33.59 -2.31
C HIS A 519 -0.33 32.09 -2.30
N THR A 520 -0.35 31.53 -1.09
CA THR A 520 -0.49 30.11 -0.79
C THR A 520 -1.77 29.82 0.01
N PHE A 521 -2.44 28.73 -0.34
CA PHE A 521 -3.64 28.24 0.33
C PHE A 521 -3.66 26.72 0.41
N ILE A 522 -4.51 26.23 1.30
CA ILE A 522 -4.88 24.81 1.38
C ILE A 522 -6.36 24.63 1.05
N VAL A 523 -6.69 23.46 0.51
CA VAL A 523 -8.07 22.94 0.47
C VAL A 523 -8.09 21.65 1.27
N ASP A 524 -8.69 21.72 2.46
CA ASP A 524 -8.88 20.55 3.32
C ASP A 524 -10.15 19.82 2.89
N THR A 525 -9.98 18.56 2.52
CA THR A 525 -11.09 17.62 2.31
C THR A 525 -11.28 16.74 3.54
N LEU A 526 -12.15 15.72 3.49
CA LEU A 526 -12.11 14.61 4.46
C LEU A 526 -10.83 13.76 4.34
N TYR A 527 -10.30 13.60 3.12
CA TYR A 527 -9.27 12.61 2.80
C TYR A 527 -7.84 13.12 2.78
N GLU A 528 -7.65 14.40 2.48
CA GLU A 528 -6.36 14.98 2.18
C GLU A 528 -6.39 16.51 2.27
N THR A 529 -5.22 17.09 2.42
CA THR A 529 -4.99 18.53 2.30
C THR A 529 -4.29 18.80 0.96
N LEU A 530 -4.96 19.54 0.07
CA LEU A 530 -4.33 20.02 -1.17
C LEU A 530 -3.58 21.33 -0.92
N TYR A 531 -2.27 21.29 -1.03
CA TYR A 531 -1.40 22.47 -0.93
C TYR A 531 -1.27 23.15 -2.30
N LEU A 532 -1.81 24.36 -2.41
CA LEU A 532 -1.96 25.12 -3.65
C LEU A 532 -1.37 26.54 -3.53
N ALA A 533 -0.82 27.04 -4.62
CA ALA A 533 -0.38 28.42 -4.77
C ALA A 533 -0.99 29.06 -6.02
N VAL A 534 -1.00 30.38 -6.06
CA VAL A 534 -1.54 31.22 -7.17
C VAL A 534 -0.63 32.42 -7.45
N PRO A 535 -0.69 33.04 -8.64
CA PRO A 535 0.27 34.07 -9.04
C PRO A 535 0.03 35.46 -8.43
N SER A 536 -1.13 35.73 -7.81
CA SER A 536 -1.48 37.07 -7.33
C SER A 536 -2.41 37.01 -6.09
N PRO A 537 -2.48 38.09 -5.28
CA PRO A 537 -3.38 38.13 -4.14
C PRO A 537 -4.85 38.22 -4.58
N GLN A 538 -5.15 38.78 -5.76
CA GLN A 538 -6.50 38.76 -6.33
C GLN A 538 -6.94 37.32 -6.64
N ALA A 539 -6.07 36.53 -7.29
CA ALA A 539 -6.35 35.13 -7.59
C ALA A 539 -6.52 34.26 -6.32
N LEU A 540 -5.81 34.61 -5.23
CA LEU A 540 -5.98 33.99 -3.92
C LEU A 540 -7.36 34.28 -3.33
N THR A 541 -7.75 35.56 -3.29
CA THR A 541 -9.08 35.99 -2.83
C THR A 541 -10.21 35.39 -3.67
N GLU A 542 -10.05 35.30 -4.99
CA GLU A 542 -11.02 34.67 -5.88
C GLU A 542 -11.11 33.15 -5.69
N CYS A 543 -9.97 32.44 -5.57
CA CYS A 543 -9.94 31.02 -5.24
C CYS A 543 -10.71 30.74 -3.94
N LEU A 544 -10.36 31.44 -2.87
CA LEU A 544 -10.94 31.24 -1.54
C LEU A 544 -12.43 31.62 -1.52
N ARG A 545 -12.81 32.76 -2.11
CA ARG A 545 -14.22 33.18 -2.24
C ARG A 545 -15.04 32.17 -3.03
N HIS A 546 -14.57 31.73 -4.21
CA HIS A 546 -15.34 30.81 -5.03
C HIS A 546 -15.43 29.40 -4.42
N VAL A 547 -14.34 28.84 -3.88
CA VAL A 547 -14.38 27.51 -3.27
C VAL A 547 -15.25 27.50 -2.00
N ASN A 548 -15.12 28.49 -1.12
CA ASN A 548 -15.93 28.54 0.11
C ASN A 548 -17.40 28.92 -0.13
N ALA A 549 -17.74 29.63 -1.20
CA ALA A 549 -19.13 29.95 -1.56
C ALA A 549 -19.85 28.82 -2.32
N HIS A 550 -19.13 27.86 -2.91
CA HIS A 550 -19.73 26.77 -3.71
C HIS A 550 -19.49 25.37 -3.14
N LYS A 551 -18.61 25.20 -2.13
CA LYS A 551 -18.73 24.05 -1.22
C LYS A 551 -20.11 24.12 -0.53
N PRO A 552 -20.74 22.99 -0.16
CA PRO A 552 -22.08 23.05 0.41
C PRO A 552 -22.13 23.89 1.68
N ALA A 553 -23.14 24.75 1.80
CA ALA A 553 -23.52 25.35 3.08
C ALA A 553 -23.91 24.26 4.11
N ALA A 554 -24.38 23.11 3.63
CA ALA A 554 -24.58 21.87 4.38
C ALA A 554 -23.26 21.16 4.83
N VAL A 555 -22.17 21.92 4.95
CA VAL A 555 -21.02 21.57 5.82
C VAL A 555 -21.02 22.54 7.03
N VAL A 556 -22.21 22.89 7.51
CA VAL A 556 -22.47 22.78 8.96
C VAL A 556 -22.91 21.33 9.17
N PRO A 557 -22.06 20.43 9.68
CA PRO A 557 -22.51 19.10 10.04
C PRO A 557 -23.46 19.25 11.22
N THR A 558 -24.69 18.76 11.13
CA THR A 558 -25.38 18.36 12.36
C THR A 558 -24.68 17.11 12.90
N ILE A 559 -24.90 16.80 14.18
CA ILE A 559 -24.38 15.57 14.80
C ILE A 559 -24.85 14.33 14.01
N ASP A 560 -26.07 14.40 13.46
CA ASP A 560 -26.72 13.35 12.68
C ASP A 560 -26.15 13.20 11.25
N ASP A 561 -25.55 14.26 10.68
CA ASP A 561 -24.93 14.24 9.34
C ASP A 561 -23.50 13.65 9.35
N LEU A 562 -22.75 13.83 10.44
CA LEU A 562 -21.36 13.36 10.55
C LEU A 562 -21.19 11.86 10.27
N PRO A 563 -22.07 10.95 10.75
CA PRO A 563 -22.05 9.54 10.36
C PRO A 563 -22.23 9.31 8.87
N ALA A 564 -23.11 10.06 8.19
CA ALA A 564 -23.24 9.93 6.74
C ALA A 564 -21.99 10.43 6.02
N MET A 565 -21.47 11.60 6.42
CA MET A 565 -20.25 12.20 5.85
C MET A 565 -19.01 11.32 6.03
N TRP A 566 -18.88 10.58 7.13
CA TRP A 566 -17.74 9.70 7.36
C TRP A 566 -17.98 8.31 6.76
N ALA A 567 -19.14 7.66 6.97
CA ALA A 567 -19.42 6.30 6.47
C ALA A 567 -19.38 6.16 4.95
N VAL A 568 -19.88 7.16 4.21
CA VAL A 568 -19.87 7.19 2.74
C VAL A 568 -18.43 7.28 2.21
N HIS A 569 -17.52 7.82 3.01
CA HIS A 569 -16.20 8.23 2.54
C HIS A 569 -15.04 7.36 3.06
N THR A 570 -15.06 6.83 4.28
CA THR A 570 -13.95 6.02 4.84
C THR A 570 -13.44 4.94 3.87
N THR A 571 -12.12 4.90 3.65
CA THR A 571 -11.49 3.98 2.68
C THR A 571 -11.48 2.53 3.20
N TYR A 572 -12.48 1.76 2.80
CA TYR A 572 -12.53 0.31 3.03
C TYR A 572 -11.42 -0.39 2.24
N THR A 573 -10.41 -0.90 2.93
CA THR A 573 -9.36 -1.72 2.31
C THR A 573 -9.87 -3.15 2.13
N GLN A 574 -10.22 -3.50 0.89
CA GLN A 574 -10.65 -4.87 0.55
C GLN A 574 -9.43 -5.78 0.35
N SER A 575 -9.20 -6.64 1.35
CA SER A 575 -8.55 -7.95 1.19
C SER A 575 -9.39 -8.99 1.95
N ASP A 576 -9.20 -10.27 1.67
CA ASP A 576 -10.27 -11.26 1.79
C ASP A 576 -10.84 -11.49 3.21
N ASN A 577 -12.16 -11.70 3.25
CA ASN A 577 -12.97 -12.16 4.39
C ASN A 577 -13.10 -11.28 5.64
N ALA A 578 -12.45 -10.11 5.71
CA ALA A 578 -12.88 -9.03 6.62
C ALA A 578 -12.40 -7.65 6.13
N SER A 579 -13.26 -6.89 5.44
CA SER A 579 -12.90 -5.55 4.95
C SER A 579 -12.75 -4.55 6.10
N LEU A 580 -11.49 -4.24 6.42
CA LEU A 580 -11.10 -3.29 7.46
C LEU A 580 -11.34 -1.85 6.99
N ALA A 581 -11.82 -1.02 7.91
CA ALA A 581 -12.03 0.41 7.76
C ALA A 581 -10.95 1.16 8.57
N VAL A 582 -9.90 1.61 7.87
CA VAL A 582 -8.79 2.37 8.49
C VAL A 582 -9.17 3.85 8.53
N VAL A 583 -9.70 4.29 9.66
CA VAL A 583 -10.37 5.61 9.75
C VAL A 583 -9.42 6.81 9.90
N ASN A 584 -8.11 6.58 10.08
CA ASN A 584 -7.07 7.63 10.02
C ASN A 584 -6.22 7.60 8.73
N ALA A 585 -6.74 7.05 7.62
CA ALA A 585 -6.00 6.92 6.36
C ALA A 585 -5.68 8.25 5.63
N ARG A 586 -6.16 9.40 6.13
CA ARG A 586 -6.01 10.76 5.55
C ARG A 586 -4.59 11.06 5.06
N GLN A 587 -4.44 11.63 3.88
CA GLN A 587 -3.13 11.96 3.27
C GLN A 587 -2.75 13.42 3.53
N LEU A 588 -1.82 13.64 4.46
CA LEU A 588 -1.07 14.89 4.58
C LEU A 588 0.16 14.87 3.66
N CYS A 589 0.85 16.01 3.49
CA CYS A 589 2.12 16.00 2.77
C CYS A 589 3.17 15.17 3.54
N PRO A 590 4.00 14.34 2.87
CA PRO A 590 4.81 13.33 3.57
C PRO A 590 5.70 13.87 4.70
N THR A 591 6.25 15.08 4.55
CA THR A 591 7.16 15.72 5.53
C THR A 591 6.52 16.01 6.89
N VAL A 592 5.20 15.93 7.02
CA VAL A 592 4.49 16.13 8.30
C VAL A 592 4.56 14.86 9.19
N VAL A 593 4.80 13.69 8.60
CA VAL A 593 4.73 12.39 9.31
C VAL A 593 6.06 12.03 9.98
N ASP A 594 7.19 12.44 9.40
CA ASP A 594 8.55 12.05 9.84
C ASP A 594 9.02 12.69 11.17
N ALA A 595 8.22 13.57 11.78
CA ALA A 595 8.64 14.44 12.90
C ALA A 595 7.68 14.41 14.11
N CYS A 596 7.05 13.26 14.40
CA CYS A 596 6.06 13.13 15.48
C CYS A 596 6.59 12.35 16.71
N PRO A 597 7.07 13.03 17.78
CA PRO A 597 7.24 12.41 19.09
C PRO A 597 5.88 12.02 19.72
N VAL A 598 5.92 11.38 20.90
CA VAL A 598 4.78 10.75 21.61
C VAL A 598 3.55 11.66 21.76
N ALA A 599 3.75 12.98 21.79
CA ALA A 599 2.71 14.03 21.76
C ALA A 599 1.66 13.91 20.63
N SER A 600 1.77 13.00 19.67
CA SER A 600 0.66 12.69 18.73
C SER A 600 -0.59 12.12 19.41
N VAL A 601 -0.48 11.31 20.47
CA VAL A 601 -1.67 10.78 21.16
C VAL A 601 -2.32 11.86 22.02
N GLU A 602 -1.54 12.67 22.72
CA GLU A 602 -2.03 13.80 23.51
C GLU A 602 -2.78 14.81 22.63
N ARG A 603 -2.17 15.25 21.50
CA ARG A 603 -2.84 16.13 20.51
C ARG A 603 -4.10 15.50 19.93
N LEU A 604 -4.12 14.18 19.70
CA LEU A 604 -5.31 13.48 19.24
C LEU A 604 -6.42 13.46 20.31
N LEU A 605 -6.09 13.26 21.59
CA LEU A 605 -7.05 13.33 22.70
C LEU A 605 -7.59 14.75 22.84
N GLN A 606 -6.73 15.76 22.85
CA GLN A 606 -7.12 17.18 22.90
C GLN A 606 -8.04 17.55 21.73
N ALA A 607 -7.73 17.10 20.51
CA ALA A 607 -8.57 17.31 19.34
C ALA A 607 -9.91 16.52 19.42
N ALA A 608 -9.90 15.28 19.93
CA ALA A 608 -11.11 14.47 20.10
C ALA A 608 -12.04 15.03 21.18
N ILE A 609 -11.51 15.41 22.35
CA ILE A 609 -12.25 16.08 23.42
C ILE A 609 -12.77 17.44 22.94
N GLY A 610 -11.90 18.25 22.33
CA GLY A 610 -12.26 19.56 21.81
C GLY A 610 -13.31 19.52 20.70
N LEU A 611 -13.36 18.45 19.90
CA LEU A 611 -14.43 18.19 18.94
C LEU A 611 -15.69 17.64 19.63
N ASN A 612 -15.58 16.67 20.53
CA ASN A 612 -16.73 16.12 21.27
C ASN A 612 -17.51 17.20 22.02
N MET A 613 -16.82 18.07 22.76
CA MET A 613 -17.45 19.21 23.47
C MET A 613 -18.14 20.20 22.51
N LEU A 614 -17.75 20.25 21.23
CA LEU A 614 -18.44 21.04 20.22
C LEU A 614 -19.63 20.29 19.61
N LEU A 615 -19.59 18.96 19.54
CA LEU A 615 -20.74 18.17 19.11
C LEU A 615 -21.85 18.16 20.17
N ASP A 616 -21.50 18.09 21.45
CA ASP A 616 -22.47 18.14 22.56
C ASP A 616 -23.18 19.53 22.64
N ASP A 617 -22.53 20.62 22.21
CA ASP A 617 -23.15 21.94 22.10
C ASP A 617 -23.91 22.14 20.77
N VAL A 618 -25.13 21.57 20.72
CA VAL A 618 -26.13 21.79 19.67
C VAL A 618 -26.42 23.28 19.40
N GLY A 619 -26.23 24.16 20.40
CA GLY A 619 -26.42 25.61 20.29
C GLY A 619 -25.20 26.35 19.73
N GLY A 620 -24.00 25.79 19.86
CA GLY A 620 -22.74 26.29 19.32
C GLY A 620 -22.52 25.89 17.86
N LEU A 621 -22.82 24.63 17.52
CA LEU A 621 -22.75 24.07 16.15
C LEU A 621 -23.36 24.98 15.08
N ARG A 622 -24.48 25.64 15.41
CA ARG A 622 -25.23 26.51 14.48
C ARG A 622 -24.70 27.94 14.35
N LYS A 623 -23.73 28.35 15.17
CA LYS A 623 -23.24 29.74 15.25
C LYS A 623 -21.95 29.99 14.45
N ASP A 624 -21.05 29.01 14.39
CA ASP A 624 -19.76 29.13 13.68
C ASP A 624 -19.38 27.83 12.95
N PRO A 625 -19.91 27.60 11.73
CA PRO A 625 -19.56 26.42 10.93
C PRO A 625 -18.07 26.32 10.53
N PRO A 626 -17.36 27.43 10.21
CA PRO A 626 -15.89 27.40 10.06
C PRO A 626 -15.17 26.76 11.25
N ALA A 627 -15.52 27.12 12.49
CA ALA A 627 -14.91 26.53 13.68
C ALA A 627 -15.15 25.00 13.80
N VAL A 628 -16.31 24.51 13.36
CA VAL A 628 -16.59 23.06 13.28
C VAL A 628 -15.67 22.38 12.25
N ALA A 629 -15.57 22.94 11.04
CA ALA A 629 -14.72 22.41 9.98
C ALA A 629 -13.23 22.41 10.36
N ASP A 630 -12.77 23.44 11.08
CA ASP A 630 -11.42 23.57 11.61
C ASP A 630 -11.10 22.49 12.65
N LYS A 631 -12.00 22.25 13.63
CA LYS A 631 -11.82 21.17 14.61
C LYS A 631 -11.86 19.78 13.99
N VAL A 632 -12.74 19.54 13.01
CA VAL A 632 -12.80 18.27 12.26
C VAL A 632 -11.51 18.05 11.48
N ALA A 633 -10.97 19.06 10.78
CA ALA A 633 -9.69 18.96 10.10
C ALA A 633 -8.55 18.65 11.09
N HIS A 634 -8.45 19.39 12.19
CA HIS A 634 -7.42 19.20 13.21
C HIS A 634 -7.46 17.80 13.86
N PHE A 635 -8.66 17.28 14.15
CA PHE A 635 -8.85 15.92 14.65
C PHE A 635 -8.38 14.84 13.65
N LEU A 636 -8.77 14.97 12.38
CA LEU A 636 -8.37 14.01 11.34
C LEU A 636 -6.87 14.10 11.02
N ASP A 637 -6.27 15.29 11.10
CA ASP A 637 -4.82 15.51 10.99
C ASP A 637 -4.06 14.82 12.13
N ALA A 638 -4.47 15.05 13.39
CA ALA A 638 -3.88 14.40 14.56
C ALA A 638 -4.01 12.87 14.51
N GLY A 639 -5.16 12.37 14.04
CA GLY A 639 -5.37 10.93 13.80
C GLY A 639 -4.41 10.37 12.75
N CYS A 640 -4.19 11.11 11.65
CA CYS A 640 -3.20 10.77 10.62
C CYS A 640 -1.77 10.70 11.19
N CYS A 641 -1.42 11.59 12.11
CA CYS A 641 -0.10 11.65 12.74
C CYS A 641 0.22 10.44 13.65
N LEU A 642 -0.76 9.62 14.06
CA LEU A 642 -0.50 8.34 14.73
C LEU A 642 0.34 7.38 13.87
N ARG A 643 0.28 7.49 12.54
CA ARG A 643 0.99 6.60 11.62
C ARG A 643 2.51 6.82 11.60
N GLY A 644 2.97 7.98 12.07
CA GLY A 644 4.39 8.31 12.26
C GLY A 644 4.91 8.03 13.67
N VAL A 645 4.10 7.49 14.58
CA VAL A 645 4.51 7.25 15.97
C VAL A 645 5.46 6.07 16.05
N ASP A 646 6.67 6.31 16.56
CA ASP A 646 7.60 5.26 16.96
C ASP A 646 7.14 4.59 18.27
N LEU A 647 6.59 3.39 18.14
CA LEU A 647 6.16 2.55 19.26
C LEU A 647 7.31 2.05 20.13
N ALA A 648 8.57 2.09 19.67
CA ALA A 648 9.72 1.70 20.49
C ALA A 648 9.96 2.69 21.66
N ARG A 649 9.46 3.93 21.55
CA ARG A 649 9.56 4.95 22.60
C ARG A 649 8.67 4.69 23.82
N LEU A 650 7.70 3.77 23.73
CA LEU A 650 6.85 3.38 24.86
C LEU A 650 7.64 2.41 25.76
N ALA A 651 8.49 2.96 26.62
CA ALA A 651 9.45 2.19 27.41
C ALA A 651 8.83 1.62 28.70
N ARG A 652 8.04 2.41 29.45
CA ARG A 652 7.42 1.95 30.70
C ARG A 652 6.17 1.11 30.42
N HIS A 653 5.73 0.37 31.45
CA HIS A 653 4.45 -0.34 31.38
C HIS A 653 3.28 0.64 31.37
N GLU A 654 3.32 1.67 32.23
CA GLU A 654 2.30 2.70 32.37
C GLU A 654 2.12 3.51 31.08
N ASP A 655 3.22 3.91 30.41
CA ASP A 655 3.20 4.57 29.10
C ASP A 655 2.35 3.78 28.10
N ARG A 656 2.54 2.44 28.05
CA ARG A 656 1.80 1.56 27.14
C ARG A 656 0.33 1.43 27.56
N VAL A 657 0.04 1.30 28.85
CA VAL A 657 -1.34 1.22 29.34
C VAL A 657 -2.11 2.50 28.96
N CYS A 658 -1.55 3.66 29.31
CA CYS A 658 -2.07 4.99 28.95
C CYS A 658 -2.27 5.12 27.43
N PHE A 659 -1.21 4.91 26.64
CA PHE A 659 -1.23 5.07 25.18
C PHE A 659 -2.33 4.22 24.53
N TYR A 660 -2.42 2.93 24.86
CA TYR A 660 -3.37 2.04 24.20
C TYR A 660 -4.81 2.17 24.70
N LEU A 661 -5.05 2.59 25.96
CA LEU A 661 -6.38 2.98 26.43
C LEU A 661 -6.89 4.22 25.69
N ASN A 662 -6.06 5.27 25.64
CA ASN A 662 -6.35 6.52 24.93
C ASN A 662 -6.64 6.29 23.44
N VAL A 663 -5.80 5.52 22.75
CA VAL A 663 -5.99 5.17 21.33
C VAL A 663 -7.25 4.33 21.11
N TYR A 664 -7.56 3.37 22.00
CA TYR A 664 -8.82 2.60 21.92
C TYR A 664 -10.04 3.51 22.09
N GLN A 665 -10.03 4.42 23.06
CA GLN A 665 -11.18 5.29 23.32
C GLN A 665 -11.47 6.23 22.15
N VAL A 666 -10.44 6.89 21.62
CA VAL A 666 -10.60 7.78 20.46
C VAL A 666 -10.96 6.99 19.20
N LEU A 667 -10.45 5.77 19.01
CA LEU A 667 -10.88 4.89 17.92
C LEU A 667 -12.35 4.47 18.08
N LEU A 668 -12.81 4.13 19.29
CA LEU A 668 -14.19 3.73 19.57
C LEU A 668 -15.17 4.89 19.34
N TRP A 669 -14.81 6.08 19.81
CA TRP A 669 -15.57 7.31 19.63
C TRP A 669 -15.65 7.71 18.15
N HIS A 670 -14.51 7.76 17.45
CA HIS A 670 -14.46 8.03 16.01
C HIS A 670 -15.26 6.97 15.23
N ALA A 671 -15.15 5.69 15.58
CA ALA A 671 -15.91 4.61 14.93
C ALA A 671 -17.44 4.77 15.11
N LYS A 672 -17.90 5.17 16.30
CA LYS A 672 -19.32 5.41 16.58
C LYS A 672 -19.87 6.61 15.80
N ILE A 673 -19.13 7.72 15.76
CA ILE A 673 -19.54 8.86 14.93
C ILE A 673 -19.44 8.47 13.45
N ALA A 674 -18.41 7.75 13.02
CA ALA A 674 -18.19 7.42 11.62
C ALA A 674 -19.20 6.43 11.01
N PHE A 675 -19.81 5.55 11.81
CA PHE A 675 -20.66 4.45 11.32
C PHE A 675 -21.98 4.28 12.09
N GLY A 676 -22.25 5.12 13.08
CA GLY A 676 -23.33 4.94 14.05
C GLY A 676 -23.06 3.83 15.08
N VAL A 677 -24.02 3.61 15.97
CA VAL A 677 -23.96 2.52 16.96
C VAL A 677 -24.17 1.16 16.26
N PRO A 678 -23.26 0.19 16.42
CA PRO A 678 -23.31 -1.05 15.66
C PRO A 678 -24.41 -2.00 16.14
N LYS A 679 -25.21 -2.52 15.22
CA LYS A 679 -26.15 -3.65 15.48
C LYS A 679 -25.44 -4.95 15.89
N GLN A 680 -24.14 -5.09 15.57
CA GLN A 680 -23.32 -6.24 15.91
C GLN A 680 -21.91 -5.77 16.33
N TRP A 681 -21.64 -5.80 17.64
CA TRP A 681 -20.41 -5.28 18.24
C TRP A 681 -19.13 -6.03 17.83
N LEU A 682 -19.16 -7.36 17.74
CA LEU A 682 -17.97 -8.16 17.45
C LEU A 682 -17.42 -7.94 16.02
N PRO A 683 -18.24 -7.98 14.93
CA PRO A 683 -17.78 -7.61 13.60
C PRO A 683 -17.31 -6.14 13.51
N PHE A 684 -17.94 -5.23 14.26
CA PHE A 684 -17.56 -3.82 14.30
C PHE A 684 -16.18 -3.62 14.94
N ARG A 685 -15.95 -4.15 16.16
CA ARG A 685 -14.65 -4.06 16.86
C ARG A 685 -13.50 -4.71 16.08
N ARG A 686 -13.79 -5.68 15.21
CA ARG A 686 -12.80 -6.35 14.33
C ARG A 686 -12.54 -5.66 13.00
N ARG A 687 -13.36 -4.67 12.61
CA ARG A 687 -13.26 -4.01 11.30
C ARG A 687 -12.77 -2.57 11.38
N VAL A 688 -13.15 -1.81 12.40
CA VAL A 688 -12.73 -0.41 12.50
C VAL A 688 -11.36 -0.31 13.16
N CYS A 689 -10.43 0.34 12.47
CA CYS A 689 -9.01 0.33 12.80
C CYS A 689 -8.37 1.72 12.73
N TYR A 690 -7.30 1.91 13.51
CA TYR A 690 -6.27 2.91 13.21
C TYR A 690 -5.00 2.23 12.72
N GLN A 691 -4.28 2.88 11.82
CA GLN A 691 -2.85 2.62 11.62
C GLN A 691 -2.07 3.45 12.65
N VAL A 692 -1.21 2.80 13.43
CA VAL A 692 -0.43 3.37 14.54
C VAL A 692 1.01 2.89 14.39
N GLY A 693 1.90 3.79 14.00
CA GLY A 693 3.24 3.43 13.53
C GLY A 693 3.19 2.33 12.44
N PRO A 694 3.94 1.21 12.60
CA PRO A 694 3.95 0.10 11.65
C PRO A 694 2.73 -0.83 11.75
N LEU A 695 1.85 -0.66 12.73
CA LEU A 695 0.73 -1.57 13.01
C LEU A 695 -0.59 -1.03 12.46
N THR A 696 -1.45 -1.92 11.95
CA THR A 696 -2.88 -1.64 11.76
C THR A 696 -3.65 -2.40 12.83
N LEU A 697 -4.34 -1.68 13.72
CA LEU A 697 -4.96 -2.23 14.92
C LEU A 697 -6.47 -1.95 14.92
N SER A 698 -7.28 -3.00 14.98
CA SER A 698 -8.71 -2.86 15.27
C SER A 698 -8.95 -2.69 16.79
N LEU A 699 -10.15 -2.26 17.19
CA LEU A 699 -10.54 -2.21 18.60
C LEU A 699 -10.33 -3.56 19.30
N ALA A 700 -10.65 -4.67 18.62
CA ALA A 700 -10.44 -6.03 19.15
C ALA A 700 -8.95 -6.41 19.29
N ASP A 701 -8.07 -5.83 18.46
CA ASP A 701 -6.63 -6.10 18.51
C ASP A 701 -5.94 -5.25 19.59
N ILE A 702 -6.40 -4.01 19.83
CA ILE A 702 -5.94 -3.23 20.98
C ILE A 702 -6.42 -3.88 22.28
N GLU A 703 -7.70 -4.26 22.37
CA GLU A 703 -8.26 -4.92 23.55
C GLU A 703 -7.57 -6.27 23.84
N HIS A 704 -7.64 -7.23 22.92
CA HIS A 704 -7.20 -8.61 23.19
C HIS A 704 -5.74 -8.87 22.81
N GLY A 705 -5.22 -8.16 21.81
CA GLY A 705 -3.86 -8.31 21.29
C GLY A 705 -2.81 -7.51 22.05
N ILE A 706 -3.19 -6.44 22.74
CA ILE A 706 -2.26 -5.56 23.44
C ILE A 706 -2.58 -5.44 24.93
N LEU A 707 -3.73 -4.85 25.27
CA LEU A 707 -4.10 -4.56 26.67
C LEU A 707 -4.33 -5.85 27.49
N ARG A 708 -4.95 -6.87 26.89
CA ARG A 708 -5.17 -8.18 27.52
C ARG A 708 -4.16 -9.26 27.13
N ALA A 709 -2.98 -8.90 26.60
CA ALA A 709 -2.04 -9.88 26.00
C ALA A 709 -1.59 -11.04 26.92
N LYS A 710 -1.70 -10.88 28.26
CA LYS A 710 -1.39 -11.91 29.27
C LYS A 710 -2.61 -12.38 30.08
N LEU A 711 -3.81 -11.91 29.74
CA LEU A 711 -5.06 -12.36 30.35
C LEU A 711 -5.68 -13.52 29.55
N PRO A 712 -6.54 -14.34 30.17
CA PRO A 712 -7.33 -15.33 29.46
C PRO A 712 -8.16 -14.76 28.29
N PRO A 713 -8.49 -15.57 27.27
CA PRO A 713 -9.48 -15.19 26.27
C PRO A 713 -10.83 -14.87 26.91
N SER A 714 -11.47 -13.77 26.48
CA SER A 714 -12.83 -13.42 26.90
C SER A 714 -13.85 -14.36 26.27
N VAL A 715 -14.92 -14.70 27.01
CA VAL A 715 -16.00 -15.55 26.50
C VAL A 715 -16.77 -14.87 25.35
N LEU A 716 -16.80 -13.54 25.30
CA LEU A 716 -17.46 -12.77 24.24
C LEU A 716 -16.79 -12.88 22.87
N VAL A 717 -15.47 -13.09 22.84
CA VAL A 717 -14.68 -12.93 21.62
C VAL A 717 -14.04 -14.26 21.25
N PRO A 718 -14.61 -15.00 20.28
CA PRO A 718 -14.05 -16.28 19.85
C PRO A 718 -12.62 -16.06 19.35
N PRO A 719 -11.70 -17.03 19.55
CA PRO A 719 -10.29 -16.85 19.19
C PRO A 719 -10.12 -16.39 17.74
N TRP A 720 -9.09 -15.57 17.47
CA TRP A 720 -8.79 -15.11 16.11
C TRP A 720 -8.72 -16.31 15.13
N PRO A 721 -9.19 -16.15 13.88
CA PRO A 721 -9.05 -17.16 12.85
C PRO A 721 -7.61 -17.69 12.76
N LYS A 722 -7.43 -18.99 12.45
CA LYS A 722 -6.10 -19.64 12.50
C LYS A 722 -5.00 -18.86 11.77
N ALA A 723 -5.32 -18.23 10.62
CA ALA A 723 -4.41 -17.37 9.88
C ALA A 723 -3.98 -16.10 10.66
N ALA A 724 -4.93 -15.41 11.30
CA ALA A 724 -4.66 -14.21 12.09
C ALA A 724 -4.02 -14.53 13.46
N LYS A 725 -4.19 -15.75 14.00
CA LYS A 725 -3.62 -16.14 15.30
C LYS A 725 -2.09 -16.04 15.33
N ALA A 726 -1.40 -16.39 14.24
CA ALA A 726 0.06 -16.29 14.15
C ALA A 726 0.53 -14.82 14.18
N ALA A 727 -0.11 -13.96 13.38
CA ALA A 727 0.12 -12.51 13.38
C ALA A 727 -0.22 -11.87 14.75
N MET A 728 -1.28 -12.33 15.44
CA MET A 728 -1.59 -11.79 16.76
C MET A 728 -0.58 -12.20 17.84
N ALA A 729 0.01 -13.39 17.73
CA ALA A 729 1.16 -13.82 18.54
C ALA A 729 2.47 -13.07 18.19
N VAL A 730 2.46 -12.18 17.17
CA VAL A 730 3.44 -11.10 17.04
C VAL A 730 3.12 -10.00 18.04
N VAL A 731 1.94 -9.41 17.89
CA VAL A 731 1.54 -8.17 18.57
C VAL A 731 1.57 -8.37 20.09
N GLN A 732 1.06 -9.50 20.57
CA GLN A 732 1.10 -9.89 22.00
C GLN A 732 2.52 -10.08 22.56
N ALA A 733 3.51 -10.43 21.73
CA ALA A 733 4.88 -10.67 22.15
C ALA A 733 5.75 -9.39 22.14
N GLU A 734 5.51 -8.49 21.19
CA GLU A 734 6.36 -7.32 20.90
C GLU A 734 5.78 -6.01 21.45
N TYR A 735 4.45 -5.88 21.44
CA TYR A 735 3.75 -4.65 21.84
C TYR A 735 2.86 -4.84 23.09
N GLY A 736 2.37 -6.07 23.31
CA GLY A 736 1.45 -6.41 24.40
C GLY A 736 1.96 -6.10 25.80
N LEU A 737 1.02 -5.81 26.70
CA LEU A 737 1.32 -5.56 28.12
C LEU A 737 1.86 -6.83 28.78
N GLN A 738 2.93 -6.72 29.56
CA GLN A 738 3.59 -7.87 30.20
C GLN A 738 2.99 -8.23 31.57
N HIS A 739 2.30 -7.29 32.22
CA HIS A 739 1.59 -7.53 33.49
C HIS A 739 0.07 -7.62 33.23
N PRO A 740 -0.61 -8.70 33.65
CA PRO A 740 -2.05 -8.87 33.43
C PRO A 740 -2.89 -8.07 34.44
N ASP A 741 -3.55 -7.01 33.97
CA ASP A 741 -4.46 -6.21 34.79
C ASP A 741 -5.93 -6.40 34.38
N PHE A 742 -6.70 -7.03 35.28
CA PHE A 742 -8.13 -7.30 35.08
C PHE A 742 -8.98 -6.03 35.01
N ARG A 743 -8.53 -4.88 35.55
CA ARG A 743 -9.24 -3.60 35.51
C ARG A 743 -9.49 -3.13 34.08
N LEU A 744 -8.54 -3.39 33.18
CA LEU A 744 -8.62 -3.06 31.75
C LEU A 744 -9.87 -3.68 31.09
N SER A 745 -10.22 -4.90 31.49
CA SER A 745 -11.43 -5.63 31.04
C SER A 745 -12.73 -4.87 31.36
N LEU A 746 -12.77 -4.25 32.55
CA LEU A 746 -13.91 -3.48 33.02
C LEU A 746 -13.92 -2.10 32.35
N VAL A 747 -12.78 -1.40 32.43
CA VAL A 747 -12.63 -0.02 31.93
C VAL A 747 -12.99 0.09 30.44
N LEU A 748 -12.47 -0.78 29.56
CA LEU A 748 -12.74 -0.76 28.11
C LEU A 748 -14.23 -0.90 27.70
N HIS A 749 -15.11 -1.23 28.65
CA HIS A 749 -16.56 -1.36 28.47
C HIS A 749 -17.37 -0.25 29.15
N VAL A 750 -16.72 0.69 29.85
CA VAL A 750 -17.38 1.83 30.54
C VAL A 750 -16.82 3.20 30.11
N LEU A 751 -16.01 3.24 29.04
CA LEU A 751 -15.44 4.47 28.44
C LEU A 751 -16.48 5.29 27.65
N GLU A 752 -17.58 5.69 28.29
CA GLU A 752 -18.67 6.47 27.67
C GLU A 752 -19.26 7.50 28.66
N PRO A 753 -19.77 8.67 28.20
CA PRO A 753 -19.72 9.18 26.83
C PRO A 753 -18.46 10.02 26.52
N LEU A 754 -17.86 10.64 27.53
CA LEU A 754 -16.74 11.57 27.35
C LEU A 754 -15.42 10.82 27.07
N VAL A 755 -14.57 11.36 26.20
CA VAL A 755 -13.19 10.89 26.03
C VAL A 755 -12.38 11.28 27.28
N THR A 756 -11.93 10.29 28.03
CA THR A 756 -11.21 10.44 29.30
C THR A 756 -9.71 10.39 29.06
N PHE A 757 -9.00 11.46 29.37
CA PHE A 757 -7.54 11.48 29.26
C PHE A 757 -6.90 10.55 30.32
N PHE A 758 -6.36 9.42 29.87
CA PHE A 758 -5.47 8.61 30.72
C PHE A 758 -4.07 9.22 30.74
N ASP A 759 -3.46 9.28 31.92
CA ASP A 759 -2.12 9.81 32.15
C ASP A 759 -1.19 8.69 32.66
N ALA A 760 0.07 8.63 32.21
CA ALA A 760 0.99 7.57 32.58
C ALA A 760 1.48 7.63 34.05
N GLU A 761 1.37 8.77 34.73
CA GLU A 761 1.68 8.88 36.16
C GLU A 761 0.51 8.39 37.02
N PHE A 762 -0.73 8.71 36.62
CA PHE A 762 -1.93 8.44 37.41
C PHE A 762 -2.77 7.24 36.91
N VAL A 763 -2.32 6.53 35.86
CA VAL A 763 -3.12 5.49 35.17
C VAL A 763 -3.74 4.46 36.11
N HIS A 764 -3.03 4.03 37.15
CA HIS A 764 -3.54 3.04 38.10
C HIS A 764 -4.59 3.59 39.06
N GLU A 765 -4.54 4.87 39.39
CA GLU A 765 -5.57 5.57 40.18
C GLU A 765 -6.81 5.81 39.32
N GLN A 766 -6.63 6.25 38.07
CA GLN A 766 -7.71 6.42 37.09
C GLN A 766 -8.43 5.09 36.80
N LEU A 767 -7.68 4.00 36.62
CA LEU A 767 -8.25 2.65 36.47
C LEU A 767 -9.01 2.20 37.71
N ASN A 768 -8.52 2.51 38.91
CA ASN A 768 -9.23 2.23 40.16
C ASN A 768 -10.53 3.03 40.25
N ALA A 769 -10.48 4.35 40.06
CA ALA A 769 -11.65 5.23 40.14
C ALA A 769 -12.74 4.84 39.12
N ALA A 770 -12.35 4.55 37.88
CA ALA A 770 -13.28 4.09 36.83
C ALA A 770 -13.92 2.73 37.18
N CYS A 771 -13.14 1.78 37.71
CA CYS A 771 -13.68 0.51 38.19
C CYS A 771 -14.64 0.70 39.37
N SER A 772 -14.22 1.41 40.43
CA SER A 772 -15.04 1.59 41.64
C SER A 772 -16.34 2.33 41.36
N HIS A 773 -16.31 3.39 40.53
CA HIS A 773 -17.51 4.11 40.13
C HIS A 773 -18.54 3.20 39.43
N PHE A 774 -18.09 2.39 38.47
CA PHE A 774 -18.95 1.42 37.78
C PHE A 774 -19.46 0.33 38.74
N LEU A 775 -18.58 -0.26 39.55
CA LEU A 775 -18.89 -1.42 40.39
C LEU A 775 -19.82 -1.06 41.55
N GLN A 776 -19.64 0.11 42.17
CA GLN A 776 -20.53 0.63 43.22
C GLN A 776 -21.96 0.85 42.71
N ALA A 777 -22.14 1.19 41.42
CA ALA A 777 -23.45 1.35 40.79
C ALA A 777 -24.04 0.04 40.24
N ALA A 778 -23.20 -0.92 39.85
CA ALA A 778 -23.59 -2.14 39.15
C ALA A 778 -23.80 -3.37 40.05
N ILE A 779 -23.04 -3.49 41.15
CA ILE A 779 -23.16 -4.62 42.09
C ILE A 779 -24.40 -4.43 42.97
N ARG A 780 -25.16 -5.50 43.20
CA ARG A 780 -26.30 -5.53 44.12
C ARG A 780 -26.17 -6.70 45.09
N VAL A 781 -26.58 -6.49 46.33
CA VAL A 781 -26.56 -7.51 47.39
C VAL A 781 -27.97 -7.68 47.94
N ASP A 782 -28.41 -8.94 48.04
CA ASP A 782 -29.62 -9.35 48.74
C ASP A 782 -29.20 -10.25 49.91
N GLU A 783 -29.19 -9.69 51.12
CA GLU A 783 -28.83 -10.42 52.34
C GLU A 783 -29.90 -11.44 52.75
N ALA A 784 -31.17 -11.26 52.36
CA ALA A 784 -32.25 -12.16 52.69
C ALA A 784 -32.19 -13.47 51.87
N THR A 785 -31.84 -13.39 50.58
CA THR A 785 -31.59 -14.58 49.74
C THR A 785 -30.10 -14.96 49.65
N ARG A 786 -29.23 -14.35 50.47
CA ARG A 786 -27.76 -14.50 50.47
C ARG A 786 -27.16 -14.47 49.05
N THR A 787 -27.69 -13.59 48.20
CA THR A 787 -27.34 -13.48 46.78
C THR A 787 -26.52 -12.22 46.52
N ILE A 788 -25.39 -12.36 45.83
CA ILE A 788 -24.61 -11.26 45.25
C ILE A 788 -24.86 -11.25 43.74
N VAL A 789 -25.29 -10.10 43.20
CA VAL A 789 -25.46 -9.90 41.76
C VAL A 789 -24.32 -9.01 41.25
N LEU A 790 -23.49 -9.58 40.38
CA LEU A 790 -22.41 -8.88 39.68
C LEU A 790 -22.85 -8.50 38.25
N PRO A 791 -22.29 -7.45 37.64
CA PRO A 791 -22.60 -7.13 36.25
C PRO A 791 -22.15 -8.22 35.28
N LYS A 792 -22.90 -8.43 34.19
CA LYS A 792 -22.65 -9.44 33.13
C LYS A 792 -21.22 -9.43 32.58
N LEU A 793 -20.61 -8.24 32.56
CA LEU A 793 -19.21 -8.02 32.19
C LEU A 793 -18.23 -8.87 33.02
N CYS A 794 -18.51 -9.10 34.30
CA CYS A 794 -17.71 -9.97 35.17
C CYS A 794 -17.84 -11.47 34.85
N GLU A 795 -18.92 -11.89 34.17
CA GLU A 795 -19.09 -13.26 33.68
C GLU A 795 -18.24 -13.50 32.43
N TRP A 796 -18.35 -12.58 31.46
CA TRP A 796 -17.61 -12.60 30.20
C TRP A 796 -16.09 -12.66 30.40
N HIS A 797 -15.62 -12.05 31.49
CA HIS A 797 -14.23 -11.96 31.89
C HIS A 797 -13.89 -12.77 33.16
N ARG A 798 -14.73 -13.74 33.57
CA ARG A 798 -14.61 -14.41 34.89
C ARG A 798 -13.24 -15.05 35.18
N LEU A 799 -12.49 -15.42 34.14
CA LEU A 799 -11.18 -16.06 34.24
C LEU A 799 -10.06 -15.05 34.62
N ASP A 800 -10.24 -13.75 34.36
CA ASP A 800 -9.32 -12.68 34.75
C ASP A 800 -9.27 -12.46 36.28
N PHE A 801 -10.25 -13.04 36.98
CA PHE A 801 -10.35 -13.08 38.43
C PHE A 801 -9.70 -14.35 39.03
N GLY A 802 -9.21 -15.27 38.19
CA GLY A 802 -8.50 -16.50 38.56
C GLY A 802 -9.14 -17.76 38.00
N ALA A 803 -8.32 -18.77 37.66
CA ALA A 803 -8.79 -20.02 37.06
C ALA A 803 -9.74 -20.83 37.96
N ALA A 804 -9.61 -20.70 39.29
CA ALA A 804 -10.47 -21.33 40.29
C ALA A 804 -11.87 -20.69 40.43
N ASN A 805 -12.18 -19.63 39.67
CA ASN A 805 -13.44 -18.90 39.75
C ASN A 805 -14.62 -19.63 39.07
N THR A 806 -15.02 -20.78 39.61
CA THR A 806 -16.12 -21.63 39.09
C THR A 806 -17.50 -21.10 39.44
N ASN A 807 -17.69 -20.61 40.67
CA ASN A 807 -18.98 -20.18 41.23
C ASN A 807 -19.11 -18.64 41.40
N GLY A 808 -18.21 -17.85 40.81
CA GLY A 808 -18.20 -16.39 40.93
C GLY A 808 -17.64 -15.82 42.25
N LEU A 809 -17.44 -16.65 43.29
CA LEU A 809 -17.02 -16.18 44.62
C LEU A 809 -15.62 -15.55 44.63
N HIS A 810 -14.71 -16.01 43.76
CA HIS A 810 -13.39 -15.39 43.60
C HIS A 810 -13.46 -14.01 42.94
N CYS A 811 -14.42 -13.82 42.01
CA CYS A 811 -14.71 -12.50 41.44
C CYS A 811 -15.26 -11.57 42.51
N ALA A 812 -16.29 -11.99 43.26
CA ALA A 812 -16.82 -11.23 44.39
C ALA A 812 -15.73 -10.82 45.39
N ARG A 813 -14.89 -11.77 45.84
CA ARG A 813 -13.76 -11.50 46.75
C ARG A 813 -12.78 -10.45 46.24
N LYS A 814 -12.46 -10.46 44.93
CA LYS A 814 -11.53 -9.51 44.31
C LYS A 814 -12.16 -8.13 44.07
N LEU A 815 -13.49 -8.06 43.94
CA LEU A 815 -14.24 -6.82 43.74
C LEU A 815 -14.54 -6.05 45.06
N LEU A 816 -14.41 -6.69 46.23
CA LEU A 816 -14.55 -6.04 47.55
C LEU A 816 -13.59 -4.85 47.78
N GLY A 817 -12.48 -4.78 47.04
CA GLY A 817 -11.55 -3.63 47.07
C GLY A 817 -11.97 -2.44 46.19
N PHE A 818 -13.11 -2.52 45.52
CA PHE A 818 -13.63 -1.51 44.58
C PHE A 818 -15.07 -1.08 44.91
N VAL A 819 -15.58 -1.48 46.08
CA VAL A 819 -16.86 -1.05 46.62
C VAL A 819 -16.67 -0.59 48.06
N ASP A 820 -17.46 0.38 48.50
CA ASP A 820 -17.35 1.00 49.83
C ASP A 820 -18.70 1.18 50.54
N GLY A 821 -18.64 1.55 51.82
CA GLY A 821 -19.80 1.79 52.68
C GLY A 821 -20.63 0.53 52.97
N ASP A 822 -21.95 0.68 52.98
CA ASP A 822 -22.89 -0.40 53.30
C ASP A 822 -22.81 -1.56 52.31
N LEU A 823 -22.60 -1.27 51.02
CA LEU A 823 -22.48 -2.27 49.96
C LEU A 823 -21.29 -3.21 50.21
N ARG A 824 -20.12 -2.65 50.52
CA ARG A 824 -18.92 -3.39 50.92
C ARG A 824 -19.19 -4.23 52.16
N SER A 825 -19.85 -3.65 53.15
CA SER A 825 -20.13 -4.29 54.44
C SER A 825 -21.08 -5.49 54.30
N ALA A 826 -22.15 -5.35 53.51
CA ALA A 826 -23.08 -6.43 53.18
C ALA A 826 -22.41 -7.53 52.34
N MET A 827 -21.62 -7.13 51.34
CA MET A 827 -20.89 -8.05 50.47
C MET A 827 -19.85 -8.88 51.24
N GLN A 828 -19.10 -8.25 52.16
CA GLN A 828 -18.13 -8.93 53.04
C GLN A 828 -18.82 -9.97 53.94
N ARG A 829 -19.93 -9.61 54.61
CA ARG A 829 -20.73 -10.53 55.45
C ARG A 829 -21.11 -11.81 54.71
N LEU A 830 -21.58 -11.68 53.46
CA LEU A 830 -21.99 -12.83 52.65
C LEU A 830 -20.82 -13.68 52.12
N VAL A 831 -19.67 -13.05 51.86
CA VAL A 831 -18.46 -13.69 51.32
C VAL A 831 -17.70 -14.52 52.37
N ASP A 832 -17.83 -14.16 53.65
CA ASP A 832 -17.09 -14.79 54.75
C ASP A 832 -17.91 -15.78 55.60
N THR A 833 -19.25 -15.75 55.50
CA THR A 833 -20.12 -16.69 56.25
C THR A 833 -20.46 -17.95 55.45
N ASP A 834 -20.41 -19.10 56.13
CA ASP A 834 -20.95 -20.37 55.65
C ASP A 834 -22.43 -20.49 56.10
N PRO A 835 -23.37 -21.01 55.26
CA PRO A 835 -23.20 -21.53 53.91
C PRO A 835 -22.88 -20.43 52.88
N GLN A 836 -21.96 -20.72 51.95
CA GLN A 836 -21.51 -19.79 50.91
C GLN A 836 -22.65 -19.06 50.18
N CYS A 837 -22.46 -17.76 49.94
CA CYS A 837 -23.40 -16.93 49.18
C CYS A 837 -23.51 -17.34 47.70
N LEU A 838 -24.70 -17.13 47.11
CA LEU A 838 -24.95 -17.39 45.70
C LEU A 838 -24.56 -16.18 44.84
N VAL A 839 -23.58 -16.33 43.95
CA VAL A 839 -23.22 -15.28 42.98
C VAL A 839 -24.00 -15.46 41.68
N LYS A 840 -24.64 -14.39 41.21
CA LYS A 840 -25.37 -14.31 39.93
C LYS A 840 -24.78 -13.20 39.06
N TYR A 841 -25.01 -13.28 37.74
CA TYR A 841 -24.57 -12.28 36.77
C TYR A 841 -25.74 -11.72 35.97
N ALA A 842 -25.96 -10.40 36.07
CA ALA A 842 -27.04 -9.66 35.42
C ALA A 842 -26.51 -8.62 34.43
#